data_AF-M5TVF0-F1
#
_entry.id   AF-M5TVF0-F1
#
_cell.length_a   1.000
_cell.length_b   1.000
_cell.length_c   1.000
_cell.angle_alpha   90.00
_cell.angle_beta   90.00
_cell.angle_gamma   90.00
#
_symmetry.space_group_name_H-M   'P 1'
#
loop_
_entity.id
_entity.type
_entity.pdbx_description
1 polymer ?
#
loop_
_entity_poly.entity_id
_entity_poly.type
_entity_poly.pdbx_seq_one_letter_code
_entity_poly.pdbx_strand_id
1 'polypeptide(L)'
;MEVRPHEVSFKADPKMKTGIMVRLSAVVMLGIAIQFACATNSAAESKLERDAVSKISQLEALMDEARQRSLDVTREESVVWFSKQFLKFANWDEENKQANEYLFGVYHAPFKTQKSKLAEELPDFERKKVIEMLDRAVATLESVLSGEIKRRPVNKVDWQNIEVGDDVLLSNGKPIFLYDYFSKSVGRSLTDTQVYNDHLGAIYHGGENLYPVDHDRAINSFLLKQDGTFDQELLAEITGIPNSNVGFLLFWNSGIPDWVLRKEPEAQRGRGLFTGYDIDNPLVRDVWGKIARKAGELTKGKKVTQLGYILSNEPHWYAAKEHWTQRYQEMNSVSSYTDAKFKAWLKETYDGNIEKLNENWATTFSDFDSISYPFPISRSHRGSPMWYDWCRFNMKRGTDWFTYLQRELRRGNPDADTSIKLQPNLFSENYRSHGIDVEALTELTSMIGDDAKTQWIRNLNRKQPDPWESHYAYFWEELSMTYDFLESVAPNKIHFNSENHFLSASWVRELNQPAEYVRNVYWLATIQGMDANLAWWWARDPDGSPEDRMEGELNFFDPALAGSYAGSANQQPHIVNAVTQVMYDLNSFSEEVMAIRRQRRPIRLFYSETSAINKHRHMTELFEIYEQLFFEGFPLGFATEKIIQKQDASNWDAIVVYKTEFVTDSEFAALQSYLDNGGTVLMDCHTSLSMNEYGHERDERLADGNGTLVVMDNNLSLEETKAEILKLVAGSLPELRLSEDNGSQSKGCTWRVVRNPKGGFLLNVLNIGKHAAKLNVTWNDGKSANATDMLTEKELGSQFELPSNGVLLLEVSDQALGD
;
A
#
# COMPACT_ATOMS: atom_id res chain seq x y z
N MET A 1 5.73 13.88 -22.61
CA MET A 1 6.66 13.78 -23.75
C MET A 1 6.72 12.32 -24.14
N GLU A 2 6.13 12.02 -25.30
CA GLU A 2 5.60 10.71 -25.68
C GLU A 2 6.65 9.82 -26.35
N VAL A 3 6.66 8.53 -26.00
CA VAL A 3 7.16 7.46 -26.87
C VAL A 3 6.01 6.48 -27.02
N ARG A 4 5.45 6.40 -28.24
CA ARG A 4 4.40 5.43 -28.61
C ARG A 4 4.99 4.01 -28.60
N PRO A 5 4.36 3.03 -27.93
CA PRO A 5 4.54 1.62 -28.25
C PRO A 5 3.46 1.18 -29.26
N HIS A 6 3.82 0.20 -30.09
CA HIS A 6 3.05 -0.33 -31.20
C HIS A 6 1.65 -0.82 -30.81
N GLU A 7 0.67 -0.58 -31.70
CA GLU A 7 -0.68 -1.15 -31.65
C GLU A 7 -0.61 -2.68 -31.62
N VAL A 8 -0.92 -3.28 -30.47
CA VAL A 8 -1.34 -4.68 -30.41
C VAL A 8 -2.86 -4.69 -30.43
N SER A 9 -3.41 -4.85 -31.62
CA SER A 9 -4.83 -5.10 -31.85
C SER A 9 -5.20 -6.46 -31.28
N PHE A 10 -5.92 -6.49 -30.16
CA PHE A 10 -6.64 -7.68 -29.71
C PHE A 10 -7.82 -7.94 -30.67
N LYS A 11 -7.57 -8.73 -31.71
CA LYS A 11 -8.62 -9.41 -32.48
C LYS A 11 -8.42 -10.91 -32.29
N ALA A 12 -9.32 -11.52 -31.54
CA ALA A 12 -9.46 -12.97 -31.47
C ALA A 12 -9.85 -13.50 -32.85
N ASP A 13 -9.00 -14.34 -33.44
CA ASP A 13 -9.32 -15.12 -34.64
C ASP A 13 -9.82 -16.51 -34.22
N PRO A 14 -11.09 -16.87 -34.49
CA PRO A 14 -11.67 -18.10 -33.97
C PRO A 14 -11.60 -19.22 -35.02
N LYS A 15 -10.42 -19.79 -35.29
CA LYS A 15 -10.31 -21.05 -36.06
C LYS A 15 -9.09 -21.88 -35.69
N MET A 16 -9.27 -22.85 -34.78
CA MET A 16 -8.85 -24.25 -34.98
C MET A 16 -9.32 -25.11 -33.81
N LYS A 17 -10.53 -25.68 -33.95
CA LYS A 17 -10.90 -26.94 -33.30
C LYS A 17 -10.76 -28.03 -34.36
N THR A 18 -9.98 -29.08 -34.08
CA THR A 18 -10.30 -30.53 -34.21
C THR A 18 -9.05 -31.37 -34.47
N GLY A 19 -8.94 -32.52 -33.78
CA GLY A 19 -8.05 -33.63 -34.13
C GLY A 19 -7.57 -34.42 -32.89
N ILE A 20 -8.45 -35.12 -32.18
CA ILE A 20 -8.66 -36.59 -32.26
C ILE A 20 -7.45 -37.41 -31.76
N MET A 21 -7.64 -38.00 -30.57
CA MET A 21 -6.96 -39.18 -30.05
C MET A 21 -7.12 -40.38 -30.99
N VAL A 22 -6.01 -41.04 -31.36
CA VAL A 22 -5.99 -42.47 -31.69
C VAL A 22 -4.71 -43.10 -31.12
N ARG A 23 -4.87 -44.09 -30.25
CA ARG A 23 -3.83 -45.06 -29.88
C ARG A 23 -3.61 -46.02 -31.05
N LEU A 24 -2.36 -46.31 -31.40
CA LEU A 24 -2.01 -47.58 -32.03
C LEU A 24 -0.61 -48.02 -31.58
N SER A 25 -0.56 -49.20 -30.98
CA SER A 25 0.66 -49.94 -30.66
C SER A 25 1.17 -50.68 -31.89
N ALA A 26 2.46 -50.63 -32.18
CA ALA A 26 3.15 -51.69 -32.92
C ALA A 26 4.68 -51.64 -32.67
N VAL A 27 5.19 -52.81 -32.32
CA VAL A 27 6.58 -53.18 -32.06
C VAL A 27 7.39 -53.23 -33.36
N VAL A 28 8.58 -52.62 -33.39
CA VAL A 28 9.73 -53.10 -34.18
C VAL A 28 11.01 -52.84 -33.39
N MET A 29 11.69 -53.93 -33.03
CA MET A 29 13.08 -53.93 -32.55
C MET A 29 14.03 -53.58 -33.71
N LEU A 30 14.95 -52.64 -33.48
CA LEU A 30 16.28 -52.72 -34.07
C LEU A 30 17.29 -52.03 -33.14
N GLY A 31 18.22 -52.81 -32.62
CA GLY A 31 19.27 -52.34 -31.72
C GLY A 31 20.38 -51.63 -32.47
N ILE A 32 20.76 -50.46 -31.98
CA ILE A 32 22.10 -49.90 -32.11
C ILE A 32 22.50 -49.41 -30.71
N ALA A 33 23.46 -50.10 -30.11
CA ALA A 33 24.10 -49.68 -28.88
C ALA A 33 25.05 -48.51 -29.20
N ILE A 34 24.70 -47.30 -28.77
CA ILE A 34 25.65 -46.20 -28.62
C ILE A 34 25.77 -45.94 -27.11
N GLN A 35 26.91 -46.32 -26.56
CA GLN A 35 27.36 -45.87 -25.24
C GLN A 35 27.53 -44.35 -25.27
N PHE A 36 26.49 -43.62 -24.88
CA PHE A 36 26.69 -42.29 -24.32
C PHE A 36 27.14 -42.47 -22.88
N ALA A 37 28.45 -42.40 -22.67
CA ALA A 37 28.97 -42.05 -21.36
C ALA A 37 28.41 -40.66 -21.01
N CYS A 38 27.38 -40.63 -20.16
CA CYS A 38 27.01 -39.42 -19.44
C CYS A 38 28.19 -39.08 -18.52
N ALA A 39 29.15 -38.32 -19.04
CA ALA A 39 29.93 -37.45 -18.21
C ALA A 39 28.96 -36.40 -17.69
N THR A 40 28.41 -36.63 -16.49
CA THR A 40 27.86 -35.57 -15.66
C THR A 40 28.99 -34.57 -15.47
N ASN A 41 29.03 -33.52 -16.29
CA ASN A 41 29.74 -32.30 -15.96
C ASN A 41 29.04 -31.75 -14.72
N SER A 42 29.47 -32.18 -13.52
CA SER A 42 29.24 -31.36 -12.34
C SER A 42 30.03 -30.08 -12.61
N ALA A 43 29.33 -29.00 -12.96
CA ALA A 43 29.95 -27.69 -12.95
C ALA A 43 30.68 -27.55 -11.61
N ALA A 44 31.95 -27.17 -11.64
CA ALA A 44 32.70 -27.00 -10.41
C ALA A 44 31.98 -25.93 -9.58
N GLU A 45 31.55 -26.31 -8.37
CA GLU A 45 30.83 -25.44 -7.42
C GLU A 45 31.47 -24.05 -7.36
N SER A 46 30.65 -22.98 -7.35
CA SER A 46 31.17 -21.61 -7.34
C SER A 46 32.04 -21.38 -6.09
N LYS A 47 33.09 -20.57 -6.20
CA LYS A 47 33.87 -20.17 -5.01
C LYS A 47 32.97 -19.43 -4.01
N LEU A 48 32.07 -18.58 -4.51
CA LEU A 48 31.13 -17.83 -3.66
C LEU A 48 30.12 -18.76 -2.98
N GLU A 49 29.70 -19.82 -3.64
CA GLU A 49 28.82 -20.83 -3.03
C GLU A 49 29.53 -21.56 -1.88
N ARG A 50 30.76 -22.03 -2.08
CA ARG A 50 31.57 -22.62 -0.99
C ARG A 50 31.79 -21.65 0.17
N ASP A 51 32.09 -20.39 -0.14
CA ASP A 51 32.29 -19.35 0.88
C ASP A 51 30.99 -19.11 1.67
N ALA A 52 29.83 -19.08 1.00
CA ALA A 52 28.52 -18.97 1.63
C ALA A 52 28.18 -20.19 2.51
N VAL A 53 28.40 -21.42 2.02
CA VAL A 53 28.17 -22.67 2.78
C VAL A 53 29.04 -22.74 4.04
N SER A 54 30.31 -22.31 3.92
CA SER A 54 31.21 -22.19 5.08
C SER A 54 30.66 -21.21 6.12
N LYS A 55 30.16 -20.05 5.70
CA LYS A 55 29.57 -19.04 6.59
C LYS A 55 28.24 -19.47 7.19
N ILE A 56 27.42 -20.23 6.47
CA ILE A 56 26.22 -20.89 7.04
C ILE A 56 26.64 -21.79 8.19
N SER A 57 27.66 -22.63 7.98
CA SER A 57 28.16 -23.55 9.02
C SER A 57 28.72 -22.79 10.23
N GLN A 58 29.42 -21.66 10.00
CA GLN A 58 29.89 -20.78 11.07
C GLN A 58 28.72 -20.20 11.88
N LEU A 59 27.69 -19.68 11.21
CA LEU A 59 26.52 -19.12 11.88
C LEU A 59 25.75 -20.18 12.67
N GLU A 60 25.53 -21.36 12.09
CA GLU A 60 24.86 -22.48 12.77
C GLU A 60 25.61 -22.92 14.04
N ALA A 61 26.95 -22.93 14.03
CA ALA A 61 27.75 -23.21 15.21
C ALA A 61 27.57 -22.15 16.32
N LEU A 62 27.54 -20.86 15.96
CA LEU A 62 27.25 -19.77 16.91
C LEU A 62 25.82 -19.86 17.44
N MET A 63 24.86 -20.25 16.60
CA MET A 63 23.47 -20.45 17.02
C MET A 63 23.36 -21.58 18.05
N ASP A 64 24.10 -22.67 17.88
CA ASP A 64 24.13 -23.76 18.85
C ASP A 64 24.74 -23.33 20.19
N GLU A 65 25.79 -22.51 20.16
CA GLU A 65 26.35 -21.88 21.38
C GLU A 65 25.33 -20.96 22.06
N ALA A 66 24.63 -20.12 21.28
CA ALA A 66 23.61 -19.21 21.80
C ALA A 66 22.44 -19.98 22.43
N ARG A 67 21.97 -21.06 21.80
CA ARG A 67 20.94 -21.95 22.37
C ARG A 67 21.38 -22.59 23.67
N GLN A 68 22.64 -23.01 23.80
CA GLN A 68 23.19 -23.53 25.06
C GLN A 68 23.17 -22.49 26.18
N ARG A 69 23.23 -21.19 25.83
CA ARG A 69 23.11 -20.06 26.75
C ARG A 69 21.66 -19.54 26.89
N SER A 70 20.67 -20.25 26.34
CA SER A 70 19.25 -19.85 26.33
C SER A 70 18.99 -18.48 25.66
N LEU A 71 19.80 -18.13 24.67
CA LEU A 71 19.63 -16.92 23.86
C LEU A 71 18.78 -17.23 22.62
N ASP A 72 17.88 -16.32 22.27
CA ASP A 72 17.03 -16.46 21.08
C ASP A 72 17.85 -16.29 19.79
N VAL A 73 17.67 -17.25 18.87
CA VAL A 73 18.35 -17.32 17.56
C VAL A 73 17.38 -17.27 16.38
N THR A 74 16.11 -16.93 16.64
CA THR A 74 15.06 -16.88 15.60
C THR A 74 15.44 -15.98 14.42
N ARG A 75 16.13 -14.86 14.69
CA ARG A 75 16.61 -13.94 13.64
C ARG A 75 17.62 -14.62 12.72
N GLU A 76 18.54 -15.41 13.27
CA GLU A 76 19.55 -16.14 12.51
C GLU A 76 18.97 -17.37 11.78
N GLU A 77 17.92 -17.99 12.32
CA GLU A 77 17.18 -19.05 11.61
C GLU A 77 16.65 -18.56 10.26
N SER A 78 16.06 -17.36 10.22
CA SER A 78 15.62 -16.72 8.97
C SER A 78 16.78 -16.42 8.03
N VAL A 79 17.91 -15.93 8.55
CA VAL A 79 19.12 -15.69 7.74
C VAL A 79 19.59 -16.98 7.07
N VAL A 80 19.74 -18.06 7.85
CA VAL A 80 20.15 -19.38 7.33
C VAL A 80 19.15 -19.90 6.30
N TRP A 81 17.85 -19.74 6.55
CA TRP A 81 16.81 -20.18 5.62
C TRP A 81 16.91 -19.45 4.27
N PHE A 82 16.95 -18.12 4.27
CA PHE A 82 17.11 -17.33 3.05
C PHE A 82 18.45 -17.59 2.36
N SER A 83 19.54 -17.77 3.10
CA SER A 83 20.83 -18.15 2.53
C SER A 83 20.72 -19.46 1.74
N LYS A 84 20.10 -20.49 2.32
CA LYS A 84 19.91 -21.78 1.65
C LYS A 84 19.00 -21.68 0.43
N GLN A 85 17.89 -20.93 0.51
CA GLN A 85 16.99 -20.73 -0.64
C GLN A 85 17.66 -19.96 -1.77
N PHE A 86 18.36 -18.86 -1.49
CA PHE A 86 18.98 -18.06 -2.55
C PHE A 86 20.24 -18.69 -3.14
N LEU A 87 20.92 -19.60 -2.43
CA LEU A 87 21.93 -20.44 -3.08
C LEU A 87 21.29 -21.38 -4.12
N LYS A 88 20.14 -21.97 -3.78
CA LYS A 88 19.35 -22.77 -4.73
C LYS A 88 18.87 -21.94 -5.93
N PHE A 89 18.38 -20.72 -5.67
CA PHE A 89 17.90 -19.82 -6.73
C PHE A 89 19.04 -19.33 -7.63
N ALA A 90 20.19 -19.01 -7.05
CA ALA A 90 21.39 -18.65 -7.81
C ALA A 90 21.85 -19.80 -8.72
N ASN A 91 21.77 -21.05 -8.23
CA ASN A 91 22.10 -22.23 -9.04
C ASN A 91 21.09 -22.42 -10.18
N TRP A 92 19.80 -22.23 -9.92
CA TRP A 92 18.78 -22.21 -10.99
C TRP A 92 19.06 -21.10 -12.00
N ASP A 93 19.38 -19.89 -11.55
CA ASP A 93 19.64 -18.74 -12.41
C ASP A 93 20.86 -18.93 -13.32
N GLU A 94 21.91 -19.57 -12.79
CA GLU A 94 23.13 -19.94 -13.52
C GLU A 94 22.83 -20.98 -14.62
N GLU A 95 21.99 -21.96 -14.32
CA GLU A 95 21.55 -22.99 -15.27
C GLU A 95 20.54 -22.46 -16.31
N ASN A 96 19.80 -21.39 -15.97
CA ASN A 96 18.68 -20.85 -16.77
C ASN A 96 18.94 -19.42 -17.28
N LYS A 97 20.20 -19.10 -17.63
CA LYS A 97 20.60 -17.77 -18.10
C LYS A 97 19.71 -17.19 -19.22
N GLN A 98 19.26 -18.01 -20.17
CA GLN A 98 18.40 -17.53 -21.26
C GLN A 98 17.03 -17.04 -20.77
N ALA A 99 16.45 -17.70 -19.77
CA ALA A 99 15.20 -17.27 -19.14
C ALA A 99 15.41 -15.94 -18.41
N ASN A 100 16.49 -15.81 -17.64
CA ASN A 100 16.83 -14.56 -16.97
C ASN A 100 17.10 -13.40 -17.95
N GLU A 101 17.80 -13.67 -19.05
CA GLU A 101 17.99 -12.66 -20.11
C GLU A 101 16.66 -12.21 -20.72
N TYR A 102 15.72 -13.14 -20.92
CA TYR A 102 14.38 -12.80 -21.37
C TYR A 102 13.67 -11.91 -20.33
N LEU A 103 13.65 -12.30 -19.06
CA LEU A 103 13.00 -11.55 -17.97
C LEU A 103 13.57 -10.12 -17.83
N PHE A 104 14.89 -9.95 -17.89
CA PHE A 104 15.52 -8.62 -17.92
C PHE A 104 15.21 -7.85 -19.21
N GLY A 105 14.97 -8.55 -20.32
CA GLY A 105 14.70 -7.99 -21.64
C GLY A 105 13.27 -7.49 -21.87
N VAL A 106 12.31 -7.94 -21.05
CA VAL A 106 10.88 -7.65 -21.23
C VAL A 106 10.55 -6.18 -20.96
N TYR A 107 11.19 -5.55 -19.97
CA TYR A 107 10.75 -4.24 -19.48
C TYR A 107 11.87 -3.23 -19.22
N HIS A 108 11.63 -1.99 -19.67
CA HIS A 108 12.36 -0.72 -19.49
C HIS A 108 13.90 -0.70 -19.56
N ALA A 109 14.45 0.40 -20.06
CA ALA A 109 15.86 0.70 -19.83
C ALA A 109 16.08 1.03 -18.32
N PRO A 110 17.25 0.73 -17.73
CA PRO A 110 18.44 0.15 -18.37
C PRO A 110 18.46 -1.39 -18.44
N PHE A 111 17.54 -2.08 -17.77
CA PHE A 111 17.50 -3.55 -17.72
C PHE A 111 17.45 -4.18 -19.11
N LYS A 112 16.54 -3.71 -19.98
CA LYS A 112 16.41 -4.21 -21.35
C LYS A 112 17.70 -4.10 -22.16
N THR A 113 18.46 -3.02 -21.97
CA THR A 113 19.72 -2.78 -22.68
C THR A 113 20.90 -3.57 -22.11
N GLN A 114 20.82 -3.99 -20.85
CA GLN A 114 21.88 -4.71 -20.15
C GLN A 114 21.53 -6.18 -19.89
N LYS A 115 20.43 -6.68 -20.45
CA LYS A 115 19.83 -7.98 -20.11
C LYS A 115 20.81 -9.17 -20.10
N SER A 116 21.69 -9.28 -21.10
CA SER A 116 22.63 -10.41 -21.20
C SER A 116 23.74 -10.30 -20.14
N LYS A 117 24.14 -9.07 -19.78
CA LYS A 117 25.09 -8.79 -18.71
C LYS A 117 24.47 -9.10 -17.35
N LEU A 118 23.27 -8.58 -17.10
CA LEU A 118 22.57 -8.78 -15.83
C LEU A 118 22.23 -10.25 -15.58
N ALA A 119 21.82 -10.98 -16.61
CA ALA A 119 21.59 -12.43 -16.50
C ALA A 119 22.87 -13.22 -16.22
N GLU A 120 24.02 -12.80 -16.74
CA GLU A 120 25.32 -13.41 -16.43
C GLU A 120 25.78 -13.12 -14.99
N GLU A 121 25.57 -11.89 -14.51
CA GLU A 121 26.05 -11.44 -13.21
C GLU A 121 25.13 -11.83 -12.04
N LEU A 122 23.88 -12.21 -12.32
CA LEU A 122 22.84 -12.47 -11.31
C LEU A 122 23.20 -13.55 -10.28
N PRO A 123 23.65 -14.77 -10.65
CA PRO A 123 23.96 -15.81 -9.67
C PRO A 123 25.04 -15.38 -8.66
N ASP A 124 26.09 -14.75 -9.16
CA ASP A 124 27.18 -14.26 -8.33
C ASP A 124 26.78 -13.04 -7.49
N PHE A 125 25.87 -12.20 -7.98
CA PHE A 125 25.25 -11.14 -7.19
C PHE A 125 24.48 -11.72 -6.01
N GLU A 126 23.60 -12.69 -6.23
CA GLU A 126 22.82 -13.32 -5.17
C GLU A 126 23.72 -14.00 -4.13
N ARG A 127 24.72 -14.79 -4.57
CA ARG A 127 25.70 -15.44 -3.68
C ARG A 127 26.49 -14.42 -2.85
N LYS A 128 26.91 -13.29 -3.42
CA LYS A 128 27.57 -12.20 -2.67
C LYS A 128 26.64 -11.59 -1.62
N LYS A 129 25.37 -11.38 -1.96
CA LYS A 129 24.38 -10.85 -1.01
C LYS A 129 24.06 -11.85 0.10
N VAL A 130 24.08 -13.14 -0.17
CA VAL A 130 24.01 -14.18 0.85
C VAL A 130 25.22 -14.09 1.80
N ILE A 131 26.44 -13.93 1.27
CA ILE A 131 27.65 -13.77 2.08
C ILE A 131 27.57 -12.52 2.98
N GLU A 132 27.20 -11.36 2.41
CA GLU A 132 27.05 -10.11 3.17
C GLU A 132 25.99 -10.21 4.29
N MET A 133 24.93 -10.99 4.06
CA MET A 133 23.89 -11.25 5.05
C MET A 133 24.41 -12.12 6.19
N LEU A 134 25.13 -13.21 5.86
CA LEU A 134 25.75 -14.11 6.83
C LEU A 134 26.82 -13.39 7.67
N ASP A 135 27.65 -12.55 7.06
CA ASP A 135 28.66 -11.76 7.77
C ASP A 135 28.04 -10.84 8.83
N ARG A 136 26.94 -10.15 8.48
CA ARG A 136 26.22 -9.31 9.42
C ARG A 136 25.57 -10.12 10.56
N ALA A 137 25.00 -11.27 10.24
CA ALA A 137 24.37 -12.15 11.23
C ALA A 137 25.40 -12.74 12.21
N VAL A 138 26.57 -13.19 11.71
CA VAL A 138 27.69 -13.67 12.53
C VAL A 138 28.14 -12.57 13.49
N ALA A 139 28.44 -11.37 12.98
CA ALA A 139 28.89 -10.26 13.82
C ALA A 139 27.85 -9.86 14.90
N THR A 140 26.57 -9.87 14.52
CA THR A 140 25.47 -9.56 15.45
C THR A 140 25.35 -10.62 16.53
N LEU A 141 25.35 -11.90 16.18
CA LEU A 141 25.22 -12.99 17.16
C LEU A 141 26.46 -13.10 18.06
N GLU A 142 27.66 -12.84 17.54
CA GLU A 142 28.87 -12.70 18.36
C GLU A 142 28.74 -11.58 19.40
N SER A 143 28.16 -10.44 19.02
CA SER A 143 27.88 -9.31 19.93
C SER A 143 26.83 -9.67 20.99
N VAL A 144 25.84 -10.50 20.65
CA VAL A 144 24.85 -11.03 21.61
C VAL A 144 25.51 -12.03 22.57
N LEU A 145 26.35 -12.92 22.06
CA LEU A 145 27.07 -13.92 22.85
C LEU A 145 28.08 -13.29 23.81
N SER A 146 28.71 -12.18 23.43
CA SER A 146 29.64 -11.42 24.28
C SER A 146 28.92 -10.55 25.32
N GLY A 147 27.63 -10.29 25.13
CA GLY A 147 26.84 -9.36 25.95
C GLY A 147 27.04 -7.88 25.58
N GLU A 148 27.73 -7.57 24.47
CA GLU A 148 27.86 -6.20 23.96
C GLU A 148 26.51 -5.61 23.55
N ILE A 149 25.63 -6.44 23.01
CA ILE A 149 24.22 -6.10 22.81
C ILE A 149 23.34 -7.14 23.48
N LYS A 150 22.20 -6.71 23.99
CA LYS A 150 21.12 -7.58 24.44
C LYS A 150 19.90 -7.28 23.60
N ARG A 151 19.17 -8.32 23.22
CA ARG A 151 17.99 -8.18 22.37
C ARG A 151 16.86 -9.04 22.91
N ARG A 152 15.64 -8.52 22.77
CA ARG A 152 14.41 -9.23 23.14
C ARG A 152 14.20 -10.45 22.23
N PRO A 153 13.77 -11.60 22.78
CA PRO A 153 13.36 -12.75 21.97
C PRO A 153 12.27 -12.38 20.95
N VAL A 154 12.32 -12.99 19.77
CA VAL A 154 11.31 -12.77 18.73
C VAL A 154 9.94 -13.29 19.18
N ASN A 155 8.92 -12.43 19.06
CA ASN A 155 7.53 -12.83 19.14
C ASN A 155 7.07 -13.34 17.75
N LYS A 156 7.11 -14.65 17.54
CA LYS A 156 6.66 -15.28 16.27
C LYS A 156 5.14 -15.15 16.10
N VAL A 157 4.71 -15.09 14.85
CA VAL A 157 3.30 -15.09 14.49
C VAL A 157 2.74 -16.50 14.67
N ASP A 158 1.69 -16.68 15.46
CA ASP A 158 0.89 -17.90 15.43
C ASP A 158 -0.16 -17.77 14.33
N TRP A 159 0.23 -18.08 13.09
CA TRP A 159 -0.61 -17.95 11.90
C TRP A 159 -1.95 -18.68 12.01
N GLN A 160 -2.01 -19.73 12.84
CA GLN A 160 -3.21 -20.54 13.01
C GLN A 160 -4.16 -19.93 14.04
N ASN A 161 -3.68 -19.13 14.99
CA ASN A 161 -4.50 -18.65 16.11
C ASN A 161 -4.47 -17.12 16.24
N ILE A 162 -4.55 -16.43 15.10
CA ILE A 162 -4.76 -14.98 15.10
C ILE A 162 -6.17 -14.65 15.59
N GLU A 163 -6.24 -13.74 16.55
CA GLU A 163 -7.48 -13.10 16.98
C GLU A 163 -7.57 -11.72 16.33
N VAL A 164 -8.73 -11.42 15.76
CA VAL A 164 -9.00 -10.16 15.05
C VAL A 164 -9.81 -9.27 15.99
N GLY A 165 -9.21 -8.20 16.49
CA GLY A 165 -9.88 -7.14 17.23
C GLY A 165 -10.32 -5.99 16.32
N ASP A 166 -10.82 -4.91 16.90
CA ASP A 166 -11.30 -3.74 16.13
C ASP A 166 -10.13 -3.02 15.43
N ASP A 167 -9.07 -2.70 16.19
CA ASP A 167 -7.90 -1.92 15.76
C ASP A 167 -6.57 -2.67 15.91
N VAL A 168 -6.63 -3.99 16.15
CA VAL A 168 -5.46 -4.79 16.52
C VAL A 168 -5.63 -6.24 16.13
N LEU A 169 -4.54 -6.85 15.65
CA LEU A 169 -4.40 -8.29 15.50
C LEU A 169 -3.63 -8.84 16.69
N LEU A 170 -4.06 -9.97 17.26
CA LEU A 170 -3.40 -10.59 18.40
C LEU A 170 -2.84 -11.98 18.04
N SER A 171 -1.64 -12.26 18.54
CA SER A 171 -1.00 -13.58 18.58
C SER A 171 -0.63 -13.88 20.03
N ASN A 172 -1.14 -14.97 20.59
CA ASN A 172 -0.94 -15.33 22.01
C ASN A 172 -1.29 -14.19 22.99
N GLY A 173 -2.37 -13.45 22.70
CA GLY A 173 -2.86 -12.34 23.54
C GLY A 173 -2.04 -11.05 23.48
N LYS A 174 -1.05 -10.96 22.57
CA LYS A 174 -0.26 -9.74 22.34
C LYS A 174 -0.50 -9.17 20.94
N PRO A 175 -0.41 -7.84 20.75
CA PRO A 175 -0.42 -7.25 19.42
C PRO A 175 0.60 -7.93 18.49
N ILE A 176 0.22 -8.12 17.24
CA ILE A 176 1.08 -8.72 16.20
C ILE A 176 0.83 -8.00 14.87
N PHE A 177 1.91 -7.78 14.12
CA PHE A 177 1.87 -7.22 12.78
C PHE A 177 2.15 -8.34 11.77
N LEU A 178 1.23 -8.53 10.83
CA LEU A 178 1.31 -9.61 9.84
C LEU A 178 2.04 -9.15 8.58
N TYR A 179 2.73 -10.07 7.94
CA TYR A 179 3.48 -9.84 6.71
C TYR A 179 3.43 -11.07 5.81
N ASP A 180 3.37 -10.84 4.51
CA ASP A 180 3.50 -11.85 3.47
C ASP A 180 3.85 -11.14 2.15
N TYR A 181 3.71 -11.81 1.02
CA TYR A 181 3.92 -11.29 -0.32
C TYR A 181 2.66 -11.42 -1.16
N PHE A 182 2.35 -10.40 -1.96
CA PHE A 182 1.24 -10.49 -2.90
C PHE A 182 1.60 -11.43 -4.04
N SER A 183 0.59 -12.15 -4.56
CA SER A 183 0.74 -13.10 -5.66
C SER A 183 1.83 -14.16 -5.42
N LYS A 184 1.99 -14.57 -4.14
CA LYS A 184 3.03 -15.51 -3.71
C LYS A 184 2.89 -16.88 -4.38
N SER A 185 3.79 -17.19 -5.33
CA SER A 185 3.92 -18.52 -5.98
C SER A 185 2.54 -19.11 -6.36
N VAL A 186 1.81 -18.37 -7.21
CA VAL A 186 0.43 -18.71 -7.61
C VAL A 186 0.39 -20.10 -8.25
N GLY A 187 -0.62 -20.89 -7.91
CA GLY A 187 -0.73 -22.29 -8.35
C GLY A 187 -0.07 -23.31 -7.40
N ARG A 188 0.63 -22.86 -6.35
CA ARG A 188 1.13 -23.74 -5.29
C ARG A 188 0.15 -23.86 -4.13
N SER A 189 0.11 -25.03 -3.50
CA SER A 189 -0.74 -25.26 -2.33
C SER A 189 -0.38 -24.33 -1.17
N LEU A 190 -1.39 -23.75 -0.51
CA LEU A 190 -1.19 -22.95 0.70
C LEU A 190 -0.57 -23.74 1.87
N THR A 191 -0.63 -25.08 1.80
CA THR A 191 -0.04 -25.98 2.80
C THR A 191 1.42 -26.35 2.51
N ASP A 192 2.00 -25.87 1.41
CA ASP A 192 3.42 -26.07 1.12
C ASP A 192 4.28 -25.21 2.05
N THR A 193 4.89 -25.86 3.04
CA THR A 193 5.72 -25.21 4.06
C THR A 193 7.02 -24.63 3.50
N GLN A 194 7.39 -24.93 2.25
CA GLN A 194 8.52 -24.27 1.59
C GLN A 194 8.18 -22.84 1.15
N VAL A 195 6.89 -22.52 0.99
CA VAL A 195 6.40 -21.21 0.54
C VAL A 195 5.65 -20.47 1.67
N TYR A 196 4.85 -21.20 2.45
CA TYR A 196 4.04 -20.64 3.54
C TYR A 196 4.66 -21.02 4.90
N ASN A 197 5.46 -20.10 5.46
CA ASN A 197 6.24 -20.32 6.68
C ASN A 197 6.58 -18.97 7.38
N ASP A 198 7.26 -19.02 8.51
CA ASP A 198 7.62 -17.83 9.30
C ASP A 198 8.62 -16.89 8.62
N HIS A 199 9.23 -17.28 7.49
CA HIS A 199 10.20 -16.45 6.77
C HIS A 199 9.54 -15.68 5.63
N LEU A 200 8.67 -16.33 4.86
CA LEU A 200 7.93 -15.71 3.75
C LEU A 200 6.52 -15.23 4.12
N GLY A 201 6.10 -15.46 5.36
CA GLY A 201 4.71 -15.29 5.77
C GLY A 201 3.86 -16.52 5.45
N ALA A 202 2.71 -16.63 6.11
CA ALA A 202 1.77 -17.73 5.88
C ALA A 202 0.30 -17.27 5.92
N ILE A 203 0.00 -16.13 5.28
CA ILE A 203 -1.35 -15.62 5.06
C ILE A 203 -2.00 -16.40 3.91
N TYR A 204 -3.15 -17.00 4.16
CA TYR A 204 -3.86 -17.81 3.17
C TYR A 204 -4.74 -16.94 2.25
N HIS A 205 -4.89 -17.36 1.00
CA HIS A 205 -5.63 -16.64 -0.03
C HIS A 205 -6.12 -17.57 -1.14
N GLY A 206 -7.01 -17.10 -2.00
CA GLY A 206 -7.53 -17.88 -3.14
C GLY A 206 -6.56 -18.01 -4.33
N GLY A 207 -5.25 -18.10 -4.11
CA GLY A 207 -4.21 -18.10 -5.17
C GLY A 207 -3.54 -19.45 -5.39
N GLU A 208 -4.03 -20.53 -4.78
CA GLU A 208 -3.43 -21.87 -4.88
C GLU A 208 -3.69 -22.59 -6.22
N ASN A 209 -4.54 -22.01 -7.07
CA ASN A 209 -4.80 -22.50 -8.43
C ASN A 209 -4.18 -21.56 -9.46
N LEU A 210 -3.89 -22.10 -10.65
CA LEU A 210 -3.61 -21.30 -11.84
C LEU A 210 -4.91 -20.93 -12.51
N TYR A 211 -5.17 -19.64 -12.60
CA TYR A 211 -6.38 -19.10 -13.16
C TYR A 211 -6.16 -18.59 -14.58
N PRO A 212 -7.19 -18.63 -15.44
CA PRO A 212 -7.18 -17.89 -16.69
C PRO A 212 -7.10 -16.37 -16.44
N VAL A 213 -6.47 -15.67 -17.37
CA VAL A 213 -6.13 -14.24 -17.26
C VAL A 213 -7.35 -13.33 -17.02
N ASP A 214 -8.52 -13.66 -17.55
CA ASP A 214 -9.75 -12.89 -17.39
C ASP A 214 -10.45 -13.11 -16.03
N HIS A 215 -9.99 -14.09 -15.24
CA HIS A 215 -10.55 -14.39 -13.92
C HIS A 215 -9.51 -14.93 -12.93
N ASP A 216 -8.42 -14.16 -12.75
CA ASP A 216 -7.20 -14.53 -12.01
C ASP A 216 -7.37 -14.74 -10.49
N ARG A 217 -8.58 -14.97 -9.94
CA ARG A 217 -8.80 -15.32 -8.52
C ARG A 217 -10.06 -16.15 -8.35
N ALA A 218 -10.14 -16.85 -7.21
CA ALA A 218 -11.28 -17.68 -6.82
C ALA A 218 -12.64 -16.96 -6.83
N ILE A 219 -12.70 -15.66 -6.50
CA ILE A 219 -13.93 -14.86 -6.59
C ILE A 219 -13.90 -14.03 -7.87
N ASN A 220 -14.66 -14.45 -8.89
CA ASN A 220 -14.69 -13.81 -10.19
C ASN A 220 -16.10 -13.89 -10.84
N SER A 221 -16.31 -13.14 -11.92
CA SER A 221 -17.61 -13.04 -12.60
C SER A 221 -18.08 -14.32 -13.30
N PHE A 222 -17.19 -15.28 -13.56
CA PHE A 222 -17.48 -16.51 -14.32
C PHE A 222 -18.10 -17.61 -13.46
N LEU A 223 -18.15 -17.41 -12.14
CA LEU A 223 -18.86 -18.28 -11.20
C LEU A 223 -20.36 -18.42 -11.52
N LEU A 224 -20.97 -17.44 -12.20
CA LEU A 224 -22.40 -17.44 -12.52
C LEU A 224 -22.67 -17.75 -13.99
N LYS A 225 -23.52 -18.75 -14.23
CA LYS A 225 -23.99 -19.16 -15.56
C LYS A 225 -25.18 -18.32 -16.01
N GLN A 226 -25.43 -18.32 -17.32
CA GLN A 226 -26.53 -17.58 -17.95
C GLN A 226 -27.92 -17.96 -17.40
N ASP A 227 -28.11 -19.22 -16.98
CA ASP A 227 -29.37 -19.71 -16.40
C ASP A 227 -29.54 -19.33 -14.91
N GLY A 228 -28.58 -18.60 -14.33
CA GLY A 228 -28.57 -18.18 -12.94
C GLY A 228 -28.03 -19.23 -11.96
N THR A 229 -27.58 -20.39 -12.44
CA THR A 229 -26.90 -21.39 -11.61
C THR A 229 -25.40 -21.07 -11.47
N PHE A 230 -24.75 -21.63 -10.45
CA PHE A 230 -23.31 -21.46 -10.25
C PHE A 230 -22.50 -22.60 -10.87
N ASP A 231 -21.34 -22.27 -11.42
CA ASP A 231 -20.36 -23.27 -11.83
C ASP A 231 -19.74 -23.97 -10.62
N GLN A 232 -19.98 -25.27 -10.48
CA GLN A 232 -19.55 -26.03 -9.32
C GLN A 232 -18.04 -26.28 -9.29
N GLU A 233 -17.39 -26.33 -10.46
CA GLU A 233 -15.93 -26.52 -10.53
C GLU A 233 -15.24 -25.24 -10.06
N LEU A 234 -15.66 -24.08 -10.57
CA LEU A 234 -15.11 -22.80 -10.11
C LEU A 234 -15.47 -22.48 -8.65
N LEU A 235 -16.67 -22.85 -8.18
CA LEU A 235 -16.99 -22.71 -6.75
C LEU A 235 -16.09 -23.58 -5.86
N ALA A 236 -15.59 -24.71 -6.38
CA ALA A 236 -14.67 -25.57 -5.62
C ALA A 236 -13.37 -24.82 -5.28
N GLU A 237 -12.92 -23.90 -6.12
CA GLU A 237 -11.73 -23.06 -5.90
C GLU A 237 -11.88 -22.11 -4.69
N ILE A 238 -13.12 -21.75 -4.30
CA ILE A 238 -13.40 -21.00 -3.06
C ILE A 238 -13.50 -21.96 -1.86
N THR A 239 -14.20 -23.08 -2.04
CA THR A 239 -14.50 -23.98 -0.92
C THR A 239 -13.32 -24.84 -0.50
N GLY A 240 -12.42 -25.16 -1.43
CA GLY A 240 -11.24 -26.00 -1.26
C GLY A 240 -10.11 -25.33 -0.49
N ILE A 241 -10.17 -24.00 -0.32
CA ILE A 241 -9.15 -23.24 0.38
C ILE A 241 -8.99 -23.76 1.83
N PRO A 242 -7.78 -24.20 2.21
CA PRO A 242 -7.49 -24.67 3.56
C PRO A 242 -7.90 -23.65 4.63
N ASN A 243 -8.48 -24.16 5.72
CA ASN A 243 -9.05 -23.33 6.78
C ASN A 243 -8.17 -23.29 8.05
N SER A 244 -6.85 -23.44 7.92
CA SER A 244 -5.93 -23.54 9.06
C SER A 244 -5.33 -22.21 9.51
N ASN A 245 -5.09 -21.28 8.57
CA ASN A 245 -4.39 -20.02 8.84
C ASN A 245 -5.29 -18.81 8.59
N VAL A 246 -4.91 -17.69 9.23
CA VAL A 246 -5.39 -16.35 8.90
C VAL A 246 -5.25 -16.08 7.40
N GLY A 247 -6.20 -15.35 6.82
CA GLY A 247 -6.18 -15.08 5.38
C GLY A 247 -7.21 -14.07 4.90
N PHE A 248 -7.22 -13.83 3.60
CA PHE A 248 -8.17 -12.95 2.90
C PHE A 248 -8.67 -13.56 1.59
N LEU A 249 -9.73 -12.98 1.03
CA LEU A 249 -10.19 -13.28 -0.34
C LEU A 249 -10.30 -12.00 -1.18
N LEU A 250 -9.88 -12.06 -2.45
CA LEU A 250 -9.92 -10.93 -3.37
C LEU A 250 -10.97 -11.16 -4.47
N PHE A 251 -11.80 -10.15 -4.71
CA PHE A 251 -12.72 -10.08 -5.84
C PHE A 251 -11.96 -9.63 -7.08
N TRP A 252 -11.89 -10.48 -8.10
CA TRP A 252 -11.23 -10.15 -9.37
C TRP A 252 -12.23 -9.56 -10.36
N ASN A 253 -12.20 -8.23 -10.52
CA ASN A 253 -13.22 -7.47 -11.26
C ASN A 253 -12.88 -7.19 -12.74
N SER A 254 -11.78 -7.73 -13.26
CA SER A 254 -11.29 -7.37 -14.60
C SER A 254 -12.08 -7.98 -15.75
N GLY A 255 -12.64 -9.18 -15.58
CA GLY A 255 -13.37 -9.91 -16.62
C GLY A 255 -14.89 -9.84 -16.48
N ILE A 256 -15.59 -10.19 -17.56
CA ILE A 256 -17.03 -10.46 -17.55
C ILE A 256 -17.38 -11.54 -18.58
N PRO A 257 -18.32 -12.48 -18.29
CA PRO A 257 -18.61 -13.58 -19.21
C PRO A 257 -19.27 -13.12 -20.52
N ASP A 258 -18.96 -13.79 -21.63
CA ASP A 258 -19.54 -13.50 -22.95
C ASP A 258 -21.07 -13.50 -22.97
N TRP A 259 -21.71 -14.31 -22.13
CA TRP A 259 -23.17 -14.36 -22.08
C TRP A 259 -23.77 -13.05 -21.57
N VAL A 260 -23.06 -12.34 -20.68
CA VAL A 260 -23.45 -11.00 -20.22
C VAL A 260 -23.32 -10.03 -21.37
N LEU A 261 -22.20 -10.04 -22.10
CA LEU A 261 -21.96 -9.16 -23.24
C LEU A 261 -22.99 -9.35 -24.38
N ARG A 262 -23.40 -10.59 -24.63
CA ARG A 262 -24.46 -10.87 -25.63
C ARG A 262 -25.83 -10.35 -25.20
N LYS A 263 -26.14 -10.41 -23.90
CA LYS A 263 -27.44 -9.98 -23.35
C LYS A 263 -27.49 -8.47 -23.13
N GLU A 264 -26.35 -7.88 -22.80
CA GLU A 264 -26.19 -6.47 -22.47
C GLU A 264 -24.93 -5.92 -23.15
N PRO A 265 -25.07 -5.43 -24.41
CA PRO A 265 -23.93 -4.93 -25.18
C PRO A 265 -23.26 -3.68 -24.60
N GLU A 266 -23.91 -2.98 -23.67
CA GLU A 266 -23.30 -1.81 -23.00
C GLU A 266 -22.58 -2.17 -21.70
N ALA A 267 -22.52 -3.45 -21.31
CA ALA A 267 -21.93 -3.89 -20.04
C ALA A 267 -20.45 -3.50 -19.83
N GLN A 268 -19.73 -3.06 -20.87
CA GLN A 268 -18.35 -2.58 -20.78
C GLN A 268 -18.19 -1.08 -21.08
N ARG A 269 -19.27 -0.34 -21.34
CA ARG A 269 -19.20 1.12 -21.53
C ARG A 269 -19.19 1.81 -20.18
N GLY A 270 -18.15 2.60 -19.88
CA GLY A 270 -17.94 3.19 -18.55
C GLY A 270 -17.11 2.31 -17.61
N ARG A 271 -16.41 1.31 -18.16
CA ARG A 271 -15.47 0.45 -17.42
C ARG A 271 -14.24 1.19 -16.91
N GLY A 272 -13.63 0.64 -15.87
CA GLY A 272 -12.27 0.91 -15.39
C GLY A 272 -11.23 -0.01 -16.06
N LEU A 273 -9.95 0.21 -15.74
CA LEU A 273 -8.87 -0.73 -16.10
C LEU A 273 -9.05 -2.06 -15.36
N PHE A 274 -9.10 -2.01 -14.02
CA PHE A 274 -9.24 -3.18 -13.14
C PHE A 274 -10.69 -3.53 -12.79
N THR A 275 -11.65 -2.71 -13.21
CA THR A 275 -13.09 -3.04 -13.18
C THR A 275 -13.62 -3.05 -14.61
N GLY A 276 -13.57 -4.21 -15.27
CA GLY A 276 -13.74 -4.37 -16.72
C GLY A 276 -15.16 -4.22 -17.26
N TYR A 277 -16.05 -3.60 -16.50
CA TYR A 277 -17.48 -3.47 -16.79
C TYR A 277 -18.07 -2.19 -16.21
N ASP A 278 -19.29 -1.86 -16.65
CA ASP A 278 -20.10 -0.77 -16.13
C ASP A 278 -20.73 -1.14 -14.78
N ILE A 279 -20.34 -0.43 -13.72
CA ILE A 279 -20.86 -0.62 -12.36
C ILE A 279 -22.31 -0.12 -12.15
N ASP A 280 -22.84 0.64 -13.10
CA ASP A 280 -24.23 1.13 -13.09
C ASP A 280 -25.19 0.19 -13.85
N ASN A 281 -24.64 -0.77 -14.60
CA ASN A 281 -25.44 -1.69 -15.40
C ASN A 281 -26.24 -2.68 -14.53
N PRO A 282 -27.57 -2.77 -14.67
CA PRO A 282 -28.40 -3.63 -13.82
C PRO A 282 -28.06 -5.14 -13.90
N LEU A 283 -27.70 -5.64 -15.09
CA LEU A 283 -27.32 -7.05 -15.25
C LEU A 283 -25.98 -7.33 -14.58
N VAL A 284 -25.00 -6.43 -14.74
CA VAL A 284 -23.70 -6.53 -14.06
C VAL A 284 -23.89 -6.53 -12.54
N ARG A 285 -24.72 -5.63 -12.01
CA ARG A 285 -25.05 -5.60 -10.58
C ARG A 285 -25.72 -6.90 -10.13
N ASP A 286 -26.69 -7.44 -10.86
CA ASP A 286 -27.32 -8.72 -10.52
C ASP A 286 -26.31 -9.88 -10.47
N VAL A 287 -25.42 -9.98 -11.46
CA VAL A 287 -24.37 -11.00 -11.54
C VAL A 287 -23.46 -10.93 -10.31
N TRP A 288 -22.86 -9.77 -10.05
CA TRP A 288 -21.93 -9.61 -8.94
C TRP A 288 -22.60 -9.67 -7.58
N GLY A 289 -23.86 -9.25 -7.46
CA GLY A 289 -24.62 -9.39 -6.21
C GLY A 289 -24.87 -10.85 -5.83
N LYS A 290 -25.21 -11.70 -6.80
CA LYS A 290 -25.34 -13.14 -6.59
C LYS A 290 -24.01 -13.77 -6.18
N ILE A 291 -22.92 -13.38 -6.86
CA ILE A 291 -21.57 -13.87 -6.56
C ILE A 291 -21.12 -13.45 -5.17
N ALA A 292 -21.24 -12.17 -4.82
CA ALA A 292 -20.86 -11.63 -3.51
C ALA A 292 -21.60 -12.37 -2.38
N ARG A 293 -22.92 -12.53 -2.53
CA ARG A 293 -23.73 -13.28 -1.57
C ARG A 293 -23.26 -14.72 -1.45
N LYS A 294 -23.02 -15.40 -2.58
CA LYS A 294 -22.61 -16.80 -2.57
C LYS A 294 -21.22 -17.00 -1.96
N ALA A 295 -20.28 -16.09 -2.25
CA ALA A 295 -18.96 -16.10 -1.64
C ALA A 295 -19.08 -16.00 -0.11
N GLY A 296 -19.89 -15.06 0.41
CA GLY A 296 -20.18 -14.94 1.83
C GLY A 296 -20.76 -16.23 2.43
N GLU A 297 -21.80 -16.80 1.80
CA GLU A 297 -22.41 -18.07 2.26
C GLU A 297 -21.40 -19.22 2.39
N LEU A 298 -20.47 -19.35 1.44
CA LEU A 298 -19.52 -20.46 1.36
C LEU A 298 -18.33 -20.34 2.32
N THR A 299 -18.06 -19.14 2.81
CA THR A 299 -16.83 -18.83 3.57
C THR A 299 -17.11 -18.34 4.98
N LYS A 300 -18.37 -18.30 5.40
CA LYS A 300 -18.76 -17.94 6.78
C LYS A 300 -18.00 -18.77 7.82
N GLY A 301 -17.35 -18.09 8.76
CA GLY A 301 -16.59 -18.70 9.85
C GLY A 301 -15.25 -19.33 9.43
N LYS A 302 -14.78 -19.08 8.20
CA LYS A 302 -13.46 -19.54 7.75
C LYS A 302 -12.36 -18.56 8.15
N LYS A 303 -11.22 -19.10 8.60
CA LYS A 303 -9.98 -18.38 8.93
C LYS A 303 -9.40 -17.61 7.75
N VAL A 304 -9.54 -18.13 6.53
CA VAL A 304 -9.11 -17.43 5.30
C VAL A 304 -9.89 -16.14 4.99
N THR A 305 -10.84 -15.77 5.84
CA THR A 305 -11.56 -14.48 5.75
C THR A 305 -11.34 -13.59 6.97
N GLN A 306 -10.39 -13.92 7.85
CA GLN A 306 -10.06 -13.13 9.04
C GLN A 306 -9.43 -11.77 8.74
N LEU A 307 -8.75 -11.61 7.60
CA LEU A 307 -8.34 -10.31 7.06
C LEU A 307 -9.36 -9.76 6.04
N GLY A 308 -10.58 -10.32 6.05
CA GLY A 308 -11.71 -9.87 5.26
C GLY A 308 -11.67 -10.22 3.77
N TYR A 309 -12.57 -9.56 3.05
CA TYR A 309 -12.70 -9.63 1.60
C TYR A 309 -12.25 -8.30 0.99
N ILE A 310 -11.23 -8.35 0.13
CA ILE A 310 -10.83 -7.21 -0.68
C ILE A 310 -11.81 -7.12 -1.85
N LEU A 311 -12.64 -6.08 -1.86
CA LEU A 311 -13.76 -5.95 -2.80
C LEU A 311 -13.33 -5.57 -4.22
N SER A 312 -12.12 -5.05 -4.39
CA SER A 312 -11.53 -4.77 -5.69
C SER A 312 -10.01 -4.54 -5.61
N ASN A 313 -9.33 -4.83 -6.72
CA ASN A 313 -7.92 -4.49 -6.94
C ASN A 313 -7.84 -3.13 -7.63
N GLU A 314 -7.26 -2.13 -6.98
CA GLU A 314 -6.97 -0.81 -7.56
C GLU A 314 -8.12 -0.19 -8.37
N PRO A 315 -9.34 -0.06 -7.82
CA PRO A 315 -10.46 0.46 -8.61
C PRO A 315 -10.24 1.93 -8.98
N HIS A 316 -10.51 2.28 -10.24
CA HIS A 316 -10.57 3.66 -10.72
C HIS A 316 -11.31 3.78 -12.07
N TRP A 317 -11.84 4.98 -12.33
CA TRP A 317 -12.61 5.36 -13.52
C TRP A 317 -12.24 6.77 -14.01
N TYR A 318 -11.00 6.97 -14.42
CA TYR A 318 -10.46 8.23 -14.94
C TYR A 318 -11.20 8.72 -16.18
N ALA A 319 -11.99 9.78 -16.03
CA ALA A 319 -12.88 10.25 -17.09
C ALA A 319 -12.31 11.32 -18.03
N ALA A 320 -11.13 11.87 -17.76
CA ALA A 320 -10.60 12.93 -18.62
C ALA A 320 -9.84 12.41 -19.84
N LYS A 321 -9.95 13.17 -20.93
CA LYS A 321 -9.21 12.96 -22.17
C LYS A 321 -7.70 12.87 -21.91
N GLU A 322 -7.05 12.03 -22.71
CA GLU A 322 -5.59 11.85 -22.75
C GLU A 322 -5.01 11.30 -21.45
N HIS A 323 -5.85 10.81 -20.53
CA HIS A 323 -5.37 10.00 -19.42
C HIS A 323 -4.76 8.70 -19.94
N TRP A 324 -3.67 8.25 -19.31
CA TRP A 324 -2.90 7.13 -19.81
C TRP A 324 -3.70 5.83 -19.85
N THR A 325 -4.72 5.69 -19.01
CA THR A 325 -5.60 4.53 -18.94
C THR A 325 -6.58 4.41 -20.12
N GLN A 326 -6.82 5.47 -20.88
CA GLN A 326 -7.71 5.43 -22.05
C GLN A 326 -7.24 4.45 -23.13
N ARG A 327 -5.94 4.19 -23.21
CA ARG A 327 -5.37 3.16 -24.10
C ARG A 327 -5.82 1.74 -23.75
N TYR A 328 -6.28 1.54 -22.52
CA TYR A 328 -6.89 0.30 -22.02
C TYR A 328 -8.42 0.38 -21.97
N GLN A 329 -9.02 1.30 -22.73
CA GLN A 329 -10.47 1.49 -22.88
C GLN A 329 -11.21 1.98 -21.64
N GLU A 330 -10.50 2.34 -20.57
CA GLU A 330 -11.10 2.95 -19.39
C GLU A 330 -11.79 4.25 -19.77
N MET A 331 -13.08 4.34 -19.45
CA MET A 331 -13.86 5.58 -19.57
C MET A 331 -13.72 6.27 -20.94
N ASN A 332 -13.64 5.50 -22.03
CA ASN A 332 -13.65 6.04 -23.40
C ASN A 332 -15.08 6.38 -23.88
N SER A 333 -16.09 5.77 -23.27
CA SER A 333 -17.52 6.09 -23.42
C SER A 333 -18.25 5.73 -22.12
N VAL A 334 -19.48 6.21 -21.96
CA VAL A 334 -20.39 5.81 -20.88
C VAL A 334 -21.57 5.03 -21.45
N SER A 335 -22.18 4.16 -20.64
CA SER A 335 -23.42 3.48 -21.02
C SER A 335 -24.62 4.42 -20.89
N SER A 336 -25.75 4.02 -21.47
CA SER A 336 -27.04 4.69 -21.24
C SER A 336 -27.48 4.65 -19.77
N TYR A 337 -27.04 3.64 -19.00
CA TYR A 337 -27.33 3.53 -17.57
C TYR A 337 -26.55 4.56 -16.76
N THR A 338 -25.25 4.73 -17.01
CA THR A 338 -24.43 5.75 -16.36
C THR A 338 -24.91 7.15 -16.74
N ASP A 339 -25.24 7.41 -18.02
CA ASP A 339 -25.78 8.71 -18.47
C ASP A 339 -27.10 9.05 -17.76
N ALA A 340 -28.04 8.10 -17.72
CA ALA A 340 -29.31 8.29 -17.03
C ALA A 340 -29.12 8.53 -15.52
N LYS A 341 -28.20 7.80 -14.89
CA LYS A 341 -27.88 7.98 -13.46
C LYS A 341 -27.22 9.35 -13.20
N PHE A 342 -26.38 9.83 -14.11
CA PHE A 342 -25.77 11.15 -14.01
C PHE A 342 -26.81 12.27 -14.13
N LYS A 343 -27.72 12.18 -15.11
CA LYS A 343 -28.82 13.14 -15.27
C LYS A 343 -29.76 13.17 -14.06
N ALA A 344 -30.06 12.00 -13.49
CA ALA A 344 -30.83 11.91 -12.26
C ALA A 344 -30.10 12.56 -11.07
N TRP A 345 -28.79 12.32 -10.95
CA TRP A 345 -27.98 12.95 -9.91
C TRP A 345 -27.93 14.48 -10.07
N LEU A 346 -27.73 15.00 -11.29
CA LEU A 346 -27.77 16.44 -11.56
C LEU A 346 -29.14 17.04 -11.21
N LYS A 347 -30.23 16.34 -11.53
CA LYS A 347 -31.57 16.78 -11.16
C LYS A 347 -31.73 16.91 -9.64
N GLU A 348 -31.15 16.00 -8.87
CA GLU A 348 -31.14 16.07 -7.40
C GLU A 348 -30.25 17.22 -6.90
N THR A 349 -29.00 17.30 -7.37
CA THR A 349 -28.01 18.34 -6.99
C THR A 349 -28.52 19.76 -7.23
N TYR A 350 -29.31 19.96 -8.28
CA TYR A 350 -29.86 21.27 -8.65
C TYR A 350 -31.34 21.45 -8.23
N ASP A 351 -31.88 20.61 -7.33
CA ASP A 351 -33.26 20.69 -6.84
C ASP A 351 -34.33 20.70 -7.94
N GLY A 352 -34.06 20.04 -9.07
CA GLY A 352 -34.91 20.06 -10.25
C GLY A 352 -34.92 21.38 -11.03
N ASN A 353 -34.03 22.32 -10.71
CA ASN A 353 -33.90 23.61 -11.39
C ASN A 353 -32.85 23.57 -12.50
N ILE A 354 -33.30 23.37 -13.75
CA ILE A 354 -32.42 23.34 -14.92
C ILE A 354 -31.78 24.71 -15.22
N GLU A 355 -32.43 25.81 -14.83
CA GLU A 355 -31.89 27.17 -15.04
C GLU A 355 -30.63 27.39 -14.20
N LYS A 356 -30.62 26.91 -12.95
CA LYS A 356 -29.44 26.96 -12.06
C LYS A 356 -28.27 26.15 -12.62
N LEU A 357 -28.54 24.97 -13.19
CA LEU A 357 -27.51 24.18 -13.87
C LEU A 357 -26.98 24.92 -15.10
N ASN A 358 -27.87 25.46 -15.93
CA ASN A 358 -27.50 26.20 -17.13
C ASN A 358 -26.66 27.44 -16.81
N GLU A 359 -26.96 28.14 -15.72
CA GLU A 359 -26.15 29.24 -15.21
C GLU A 359 -24.74 28.78 -14.84
N ASN A 360 -24.63 27.75 -13.99
CA ASN A 360 -23.34 27.21 -13.56
C ASN A 360 -22.50 26.65 -14.72
N TRP A 361 -23.12 25.91 -15.64
CA TRP A 361 -22.43 25.24 -16.73
C TRP A 361 -22.25 26.13 -17.97
N ALA A 362 -22.83 27.33 -17.97
CA ALA A 362 -22.95 28.19 -19.14
C ALA A 362 -23.57 27.47 -20.36
N THR A 363 -24.71 26.80 -20.13
CA THR A 363 -25.45 26.00 -21.13
C THR A 363 -26.89 26.49 -21.31
N THR A 364 -27.64 25.86 -22.22
CA THR A 364 -29.04 26.19 -22.51
C THR A 364 -29.90 24.94 -22.71
N PHE A 365 -29.74 23.94 -21.85
CA PHE A 365 -30.55 22.72 -21.86
C PHE A 365 -32.00 23.03 -21.51
N SER A 366 -32.96 22.37 -22.18
CA SER A 366 -34.41 22.58 -21.90
C SER A 366 -34.85 21.92 -20.60
N ASP A 367 -34.22 20.80 -20.26
CA ASP A 367 -34.51 19.94 -19.12
C ASP A 367 -33.30 19.02 -18.86
N PHE A 368 -33.34 18.25 -17.77
CA PHE A 368 -32.25 17.35 -17.40
C PHE A 368 -32.06 16.18 -18.37
N ASP A 369 -33.10 15.74 -19.08
CA ASP A 369 -33.01 14.64 -20.04
C ASP A 369 -32.24 15.07 -21.31
N SER A 370 -32.33 16.36 -21.66
CA SER A 370 -31.63 17.00 -22.78
C SER A 370 -30.14 17.27 -22.54
N ILE A 371 -29.64 17.05 -21.32
CA ILE A 371 -28.23 17.29 -20.97
C ILE A 371 -27.33 16.44 -21.87
N SER A 372 -26.33 17.10 -22.46
CA SER A 372 -25.27 16.47 -23.23
C SER A 372 -23.93 16.78 -22.57
N TYR A 373 -23.32 15.76 -21.96
CA TYR A 373 -22.02 15.89 -21.31
C TYR A 373 -20.90 15.53 -22.29
N PRO A 374 -19.84 16.34 -22.42
CA PRO A 374 -18.75 16.07 -23.34
C PRO A 374 -17.84 14.97 -22.78
N PHE A 375 -18.17 13.71 -23.07
CA PHE A 375 -17.42 12.56 -22.59
C PHE A 375 -16.50 11.96 -23.67
N PRO A 376 -15.25 11.57 -23.35
CA PRO A 376 -14.50 11.89 -22.12
C PRO A 376 -14.29 13.40 -22.00
N ILE A 377 -14.14 13.94 -20.79
CA ILE A 377 -14.06 15.40 -20.57
C ILE A 377 -12.65 15.96 -20.80
N SER A 378 -12.52 17.14 -21.41
CA SER A 378 -11.23 17.82 -21.55
C SER A 378 -10.68 18.27 -20.20
N ARG A 379 -9.38 18.08 -19.96
CA ARG A 379 -8.69 18.56 -18.74
C ARG A 379 -8.75 20.09 -18.58
N SER A 380 -8.99 20.82 -19.67
CA SER A 380 -9.20 22.28 -19.64
C SER A 380 -10.45 22.71 -18.86
N HIS A 381 -11.38 21.77 -18.59
CA HIS A 381 -12.55 22.05 -17.75
C HIS A 381 -12.26 21.90 -16.25
N ARG A 382 -11.07 21.47 -15.84
CA ARG A 382 -10.73 21.40 -14.41
C ARG A 382 -10.94 22.78 -13.75
N GLY A 383 -11.65 22.80 -12.62
CA GLY A 383 -12.07 24.02 -11.93
C GLY A 383 -13.40 24.62 -12.42
N SER A 384 -14.06 24.03 -13.43
CA SER A 384 -15.40 24.45 -13.84
C SER A 384 -16.51 23.63 -13.14
N PRO A 385 -17.72 24.17 -12.98
CA PRO A 385 -18.85 23.46 -12.39
C PRO A 385 -19.16 22.10 -13.00
N MET A 386 -19.10 21.99 -14.34
CA MET A 386 -19.32 20.72 -15.05
C MET A 386 -18.28 19.65 -14.71
N TRP A 387 -17.01 20.05 -14.53
CA TRP A 387 -15.96 19.13 -14.08
C TRP A 387 -16.18 18.70 -12.64
N TYR A 388 -16.50 19.66 -11.76
CA TYR A 388 -16.80 19.38 -10.36
C TYR A 388 -17.93 18.36 -10.20
N ASP A 389 -19.06 18.63 -10.86
CA ASP A 389 -20.26 17.80 -10.82
C ASP A 389 -19.97 16.37 -11.29
N TRP A 390 -19.21 16.20 -12.39
CA TRP A 390 -18.83 14.87 -12.84
C TRP A 390 -17.89 14.15 -11.87
N CYS A 391 -16.87 14.82 -11.33
CA CYS A 391 -15.96 14.23 -10.35
C CYS A 391 -16.72 13.73 -9.12
N ARG A 392 -17.62 14.55 -8.56
CA ARG A 392 -18.46 14.18 -7.40
C ARG A 392 -19.44 13.05 -7.75
N PHE A 393 -20.08 13.10 -8.90
CA PHE A 393 -20.93 11.99 -9.36
C PHE A 393 -20.14 10.68 -9.51
N ASN A 394 -18.94 10.74 -10.11
CA ASN A 394 -18.09 9.57 -10.35
C ASN A 394 -17.66 8.92 -9.02
N MET A 395 -17.29 9.74 -8.02
CA MET A 395 -17.04 9.33 -6.64
C MET A 395 -18.27 8.69 -5.98
N LYS A 396 -19.45 9.30 -6.16
CA LYS A 396 -20.72 8.82 -5.59
C LYS A 396 -21.14 7.46 -6.16
N ARG A 397 -21.02 7.26 -7.48
CA ARG A 397 -21.38 5.97 -8.12
C ARG A 397 -20.39 4.85 -7.78
N GLY A 398 -19.09 5.17 -7.62
CA GLY A 398 -18.09 4.23 -7.13
C GLY A 398 -18.40 3.77 -5.70
N THR A 399 -18.70 4.71 -4.82
CA THR A 399 -19.13 4.41 -3.43
C THR A 399 -20.41 3.58 -3.38
N ASP A 400 -21.40 3.90 -4.22
CA ASP A 400 -22.65 3.12 -4.34
C ASP A 400 -22.41 1.68 -4.81
N TRP A 401 -21.49 1.46 -5.75
CA TRP A 401 -21.10 0.13 -6.20
C TRP A 401 -20.51 -0.71 -5.06
N PHE A 402 -19.55 -0.16 -4.31
CA PHE A 402 -18.95 -0.89 -3.19
C PHE A 402 -19.92 -1.12 -2.03
N THR A 403 -20.80 -0.15 -1.77
CA THR A 403 -21.90 -0.31 -0.81
C THR A 403 -22.81 -1.47 -1.20
N TYR A 404 -23.14 -1.57 -2.49
CA TYR A 404 -23.93 -2.67 -3.03
C TYR A 404 -23.23 -4.03 -2.85
N LEU A 405 -21.96 -4.15 -3.24
CA LEU A 405 -21.20 -5.39 -3.10
C LEU A 405 -21.11 -5.85 -1.64
N GLN A 406 -20.71 -4.95 -0.73
CA GLN A 406 -20.61 -5.26 0.69
C GLN A 406 -21.96 -5.72 1.27
N ARG A 407 -23.05 -5.04 0.90
CA ARG A 407 -24.39 -5.44 1.34
C ARG A 407 -24.78 -6.83 0.85
N GLU A 408 -24.52 -7.16 -0.41
CA GLU A 408 -24.85 -8.48 -0.94
C GLU A 408 -23.96 -9.58 -0.32
N LEU A 409 -22.67 -9.31 -0.12
CA LEU A 409 -21.76 -10.18 0.62
C LEU A 409 -22.29 -10.46 2.04
N ARG A 410 -22.69 -9.41 2.76
CA ARG A 410 -23.20 -9.52 4.14
C ARG A 410 -24.56 -10.19 4.27
N ARG A 411 -25.32 -10.32 3.17
CA ARG A 411 -26.51 -11.20 3.16
C ARG A 411 -26.12 -12.68 3.26
N GLY A 412 -24.97 -13.07 2.73
CA GLY A 412 -24.42 -14.43 2.86
C GLY A 412 -23.61 -14.63 4.14
N ASN A 413 -22.87 -13.61 4.57
CA ASN A 413 -22.06 -13.62 5.78
C ASN A 413 -22.16 -12.27 6.52
N PRO A 414 -23.09 -12.11 7.49
CA PRO A 414 -23.32 -10.84 8.18
C PRO A 414 -22.09 -10.22 8.84
N ASP A 415 -21.16 -11.06 9.26
CA ASP A 415 -19.94 -10.70 9.98
C ASP A 415 -18.73 -10.55 9.03
N ALA A 416 -18.97 -10.52 7.71
CA ALA A 416 -17.90 -10.38 6.72
C ALA A 416 -17.20 -9.01 6.85
N ASP A 417 -15.91 -9.08 7.15
CA ASP A 417 -15.02 -7.93 7.08
C ASP A 417 -14.67 -7.61 5.63
N THR A 418 -14.54 -6.34 5.30
CA THR A 418 -14.21 -5.93 3.94
C THR A 418 -13.17 -4.84 3.94
N SER A 419 -12.34 -4.82 2.90
CA SER A 419 -11.45 -3.73 2.53
C SER A 419 -11.53 -3.50 1.01
N ILE A 420 -10.88 -2.45 0.53
CA ILE A 420 -10.67 -2.19 -0.90
C ILE A 420 -9.18 -1.88 -1.04
N LYS A 421 -8.50 -2.40 -2.06
CA LYS A 421 -7.11 -2.03 -2.34
C LYS A 421 -7.11 -0.66 -3.04
N LEU A 422 -7.17 0.41 -2.25
CA LEU A 422 -7.16 1.79 -2.74
C LEU A 422 -5.73 2.27 -2.98
N GLN A 423 -5.49 2.90 -4.13
CA GLN A 423 -4.19 3.50 -4.43
C GLN A 423 -4.04 4.83 -3.68
N PRO A 424 -3.07 4.98 -2.76
CA PRO A 424 -2.92 6.20 -1.96
C PRO A 424 -2.64 7.46 -2.77
N ASN A 425 -2.05 7.34 -3.95
CA ASN A 425 -1.87 8.44 -4.88
C ASN A 425 -3.20 9.10 -5.32
N LEU A 426 -4.33 8.41 -5.26
CA LEU A 426 -5.66 8.99 -5.56
C LEU A 426 -6.08 10.05 -4.54
N PHE A 427 -5.50 9.99 -3.33
CA PHE A 427 -5.60 11.04 -2.33
C PHE A 427 -4.43 12.02 -2.43
N SER A 428 -3.19 11.55 -2.34
CA SER A 428 -2.01 12.42 -2.18
C SER A 428 -1.59 13.19 -3.43
N GLU A 429 -1.87 12.68 -4.64
CA GLU A 429 -1.65 13.47 -5.86
C GLU A 429 -2.77 14.48 -6.09
N ASN A 430 -2.62 15.38 -7.07
CA ASN A 430 -3.62 16.42 -7.31
C ASN A 430 -4.82 15.97 -8.15
N TYR A 431 -4.74 14.89 -8.91
CA TYR A 431 -5.74 14.63 -9.96
C TYR A 431 -6.98 13.88 -9.42
N ARG A 432 -8.20 14.32 -9.79
CA ARG A 432 -9.47 13.84 -9.17
C ARG A 432 -10.53 13.23 -10.09
N SER A 433 -10.20 12.95 -11.36
CA SER A 433 -11.21 12.39 -12.29
C SER A 433 -11.47 10.88 -12.14
N HIS A 434 -10.79 10.21 -11.20
CA HIS A 434 -10.79 8.75 -11.00
C HIS A 434 -12.07 8.17 -10.38
N GLY A 435 -12.92 8.99 -9.75
CA GLY A 435 -14.17 8.50 -9.15
C GLY A 435 -13.99 7.67 -7.88
N ILE A 436 -12.89 7.88 -7.16
CA ILE A 436 -12.61 7.25 -5.86
C ILE A 436 -12.71 8.34 -4.81
N ASP A 437 -13.62 8.16 -3.85
CA ASP A 437 -13.74 8.99 -2.65
C ASP A 437 -13.06 8.22 -1.52
N VAL A 438 -11.80 8.58 -1.22
CA VAL A 438 -10.96 7.81 -0.30
C VAL A 438 -11.54 7.84 1.12
N GLU A 439 -12.11 8.97 1.55
CA GLU A 439 -12.80 9.06 2.85
C GLU A 439 -14.02 8.14 2.89
N ALA A 440 -14.94 8.26 1.93
CA ALA A 440 -16.19 7.52 1.96
C ALA A 440 -15.98 6.00 1.87
N LEU A 441 -15.00 5.55 1.09
CA LEU A 441 -14.66 4.13 0.99
C LEU A 441 -13.97 3.61 2.24
N THR A 442 -13.11 4.41 2.87
CA THR A 442 -12.49 4.08 4.16
C THR A 442 -13.51 4.01 5.28
N GLU A 443 -14.54 4.87 5.28
CA GLU A 443 -15.67 4.76 6.22
C GLU A 443 -16.50 3.49 5.99
N LEU A 444 -16.77 3.17 4.71
CA LEU A 444 -17.63 2.05 4.30
C LEU A 444 -17.07 0.68 4.70
N THR A 445 -15.78 0.44 4.47
CA THR A 445 -15.13 -0.86 4.72
C THR A 445 -14.94 -1.10 6.22
N SER A 446 -14.88 -2.34 6.71
CA SER A 446 -14.58 -2.58 8.14
C SER A 446 -13.09 -2.56 8.46
N MET A 447 -12.24 -2.70 7.44
CA MET A 447 -10.79 -2.52 7.52
C MET A 447 -10.36 -1.41 6.57
N ILE A 448 -9.30 -0.69 6.92
CA ILE A 448 -8.60 0.21 5.99
C ILE A 448 -7.83 -0.67 5.00
N GLY A 449 -7.94 -0.38 3.70
CA GLY A 449 -7.23 -1.13 2.66
C GLY A 449 -6.57 -0.22 1.65
N ASP A 450 -5.34 -0.58 1.25
CA ASP A 450 -4.57 0.09 0.21
C ASP A 450 -3.47 -0.80 -0.41
N ASP A 451 -2.72 -0.19 -1.32
CA ASP A 451 -1.47 -0.65 -1.97
C ASP A 451 -0.39 0.45 -1.93
N ALA A 452 -0.15 1.05 -0.76
CA ALA A 452 0.76 2.20 -0.65
C ALA A 452 2.13 2.00 -1.30
N LYS A 453 2.59 3.06 -1.97
CA LYS A 453 3.87 3.08 -2.66
C LYS A 453 4.84 4.06 -2.01
N THR A 454 6.11 3.67 -2.04
CA THR A 454 7.26 4.56 -1.80
C THR A 454 8.31 4.32 -2.89
N GLN A 455 9.35 5.15 -2.94
CA GLN A 455 10.46 4.92 -3.85
C GLN A 455 11.77 5.48 -3.28
N TRP A 456 12.79 4.64 -3.19
CA TRP A 456 14.14 5.02 -2.74
C TRP A 456 15.06 5.45 -3.90
N ILE A 457 14.59 5.22 -5.13
CA ILE A 457 15.21 5.70 -6.36
C ILE A 457 14.20 6.48 -7.20
N ARG A 458 14.74 7.28 -8.10
CA ARG A 458 13.95 7.91 -9.15
C ARG A 458 13.29 6.86 -10.05
N ASN A 459 12.04 7.10 -10.42
CA ASN A 459 11.35 6.30 -11.42
C ASN A 459 12.16 6.22 -12.73
N LEU A 460 12.28 5.02 -13.31
CA LEU A 460 13.05 4.75 -14.53
C LEU A 460 12.56 5.55 -15.77
N ASN A 461 11.32 6.05 -15.76
CA ASN A 461 10.78 6.92 -16.83
C ASN A 461 11.08 8.41 -16.63
N ARG A 462 11.65 8.82 -15.48
CA ARG A 462 11.97 10.21 -15.17
C ARG A 462 13.44 10.49 -15.43
N LYS A 463 13.72 11.62 -16.08
CA LYS A 463 15.09 12.08 -16.34
C LYS A 463 15.57 13.13 -15.34
N GLN A 464 14.65 13.91 -14.78
CA GLN A 464 14.95 14.96 -13.82
C GLN A 464 14.75 14.46 -12.39
N PRO A 465 15.52 14.97 -11.42
CA PRO A 465 15.27 14.71 -10.01
C PRO A 465 13.86 15.14 -9.63
N ASP A 466 13.14 14.28 -8.90
CA ASP A 466 11.94 14.66 -8.18
C ASP A 466 12.35 15.50 -6.93
N PRO A 467 11.50 16.41 -6.44
CA PRO A 467 11.85 17.33 -5.35
C PRO A 467 12.34 16.67 -4.06
N TRP A 468 11.81 15.50 -3.70
CA TRP A 468 12.22 14.80 -2.47
C TRP A 468 13.72 14.41 -2.48
N GLU A 469 14.32 14.17 -3.66
CA GLU A 469 15.71 13.73 -3.80
C GLU A 469 16.72 14.77 -3.28
N SER A 470 16.32 16.04 -3.15
CA SER A 470 17.19 17.06 -2.57
C SER A 470 17.29 16.99 -1.05
N HIS A 471 16.41 16.26 -0.35
CA HIS A 471 16.32 16.26 1.11
C HIS A 471 16.25 14.86 1.73
N TYR A 472 15.52 13.93 1.11
CA TYR A 472 15.15 12.65 1.69
C TYR A 472 15.86 11.47 1.02
N ALA A 473 15.98 10.37 1.77
CA ALA A 473 16.52 9.11 1.30
C ALA A 473 15.52 8.35 0.41
N TYR A 474 14.22 8.63 0.57
CA TYR A 474 13.15 8.06 -0.25
C TYR A 474 11.94 8.99 -0.27
N PHE A 475 11.05 8.76 -1.23
CA PHE A 475 9.75 9.40 -1.34
C PHE A 475 8.77 8.82 -0.32
N TRP A 476 8.49 9.60 0.72
CA TRP A 476 7.65 9.22 1.86
C TRP A 476 6.27 9.92 1.86
N GLU A 477 6.10 10.98 1.06
CA GLU A 477 4.91 11.84 0.99
C GLU A 477 3.62 11.05 0.78
N GLU A 478 3.57 10.19 -0.24
CA GLU A 478 2.37 9.41 -0.56
C GLU A 478 1.97 8.49 0.61
N LEU A 479 2.94 7.76 1.18
CA LEU A 479 2.72 6.87 2.32
C LEU A 479 2.20 7.66 3.52
N SER A 480 2.99 8.61 4.01
CA SER A 480 2.74 9.22 5.31
C SER A 480 1.54 10.13 5.32
N MET A 481 1.37 10.97 4.30
CA MET A 481 0.25 11.89 4.23
C MET A 481 -1.07 11.13 4.11
N THR A 482 -1.10 10.05 3.32
CA THR A 482 -2.32 9.25 3.15
C THR A 482 -2.61 8.40 4.38
N TYR A 483 -1.61 7.78 5.01
CA TYR A 483 -1.86 6.98 6.22
C TYR A 483 -2.39 7.83 7.37
N ASP A 484 -1.82 9.03 7.59
CA ASP A 484 -2.35 9.96 8.60
C ASP A 484 -3.79 10.39 8.26
N PHE A 485 -4.16 10.48 6.97
CA PHE A 485 -5.55 10.72 6.54
C PHE A 485 -6.47 9.53 6.82
N LEU A 486 -6.08 8.32 6.41
CA LEU A 486 -6.87 7.09 6.62
C LEU A 486 -7.12 6.82 8.11
N GLU A 487 -6.09 6.95 8.94
CA GLU A 487 -6.17 6.85 10.39
C GLU A 487 -6.96 8.00 11.02
N SER A 488 -7.06 9.16 10.36
CA SER A 488 -7.96 10.22 10.83
C SER A 488 -9.43 9.92 10.52
N VAL A 489 -9.70 9.26 9.39
CA VAL A 489 -11.06 8.85 8.99
C VAL A 489 -11.54 7.69 9.86
N ALA A 490 -10.69 6.70 10.12
CA ALA A 490 -11.07 5.46 10.80
C ALA A 490 -10.01 4.95 11.79
N PRO A 491 -9.74 5.66 12.90
CA PRO A 491 -8.62 5.38 13.83
C PRO A 491 -8.71 4.05 14.60
N ASN A 492 -9.84 3.35 14.51
CA ASN A 492 -10.12 2.12 15.26
C ASN A 492 -10.34 0.92 14.33
N LYS A 493 -9.75 0.94 13.12
CA LYS A 493 -9.84 -0.15 12.16
C LYS A 493 -8.47 -0.76 11.95
N ILE A 494 -8.44 -2.08 11.78
CA ILE A 494 -7.27 -2.77 11.21
C ILE A 494 -6.94 -2.16 9.85
N HIS A 495 -5.65 -1.89 9.65
CA HIS A 495 -5.11 -1.35 8.40
C HIS A 495 -4.33 -2.42 7.64
N PHE A 496 -4.91 -2.88 6.54
CA PHE A 496 -4.35 -3.94 5.70
C PHE A 496 -3.87 -3.39 4.35
N ASN A 497 -2.55 -3.21 4.22
CA ASN A 497 -1.93 -2.93 2.93
C ASN A 497 -1.79 -4.24 2.14
N SER A 498 -2.70 -4.46 1.21
CA SER A 498 -2.84 -5.73 0.50
C SER A 498 -1.91 -5.88 -0.72
N GLU A 499 -1.05 -4.90 -1.00
CA GLU A 499 -0.02 -4.94 -2.03
C GLU A 499 0.96 -3.76 -1.87
N ASN A 500 1.82 -3.77 -0.84
CA ASN A 500 2.71 -2.63 -0.65
C ASN A 500 3.78 -2.60 -1.75
N HIS A 501 3.95 -1.42 -2.34
CA HIS A 501 4.97 -1.15 -3.35
C HIS A 501 6.21 -0.49 -2.73
N PHE A 502 6.62 -0.94 -1.53
CA PHE A 502 7.80 -0.41 -0.84
C PHE A 502 9.10 -0.95 -1.42
N LEU A 503 9.10 -2.22 -1.85
CA LEU A 503 10.29 -2.90 -2.37
C LEU A 503 10.52 -2.59 -3.84
N SER A 504 9.45 -2.64 -4.64
CA SER A 504 9.51 -2.39 -6.08
C SER A 504 8.13 -1.99 -6.65
N ALA A 505 8.16 -1.31 -7.79
CA ALA A 505 7.00 -1.01 -8.62
C ALA A 505 7.43 -1.05 -10.10
N SER A 506 6.50 -0.99 -11.06
CA SER A 506 6.83 -1.12 -12.49
C SER A 506 7.93 -0.15 -12.98
N TRP A 507 8.01 1.04 -12.38
CA TRP A 507 9.03 2.05 -12.69
C TRP A 507 10.09 2.24 -11.59
N VAL A 508 10.01 1.52 -10.47
CA VAL A 508 10.94 1.61 -9.34
C VAL A 508 11.63 0.27 -9.21
N ARG A 509 12.81 0.14 -9.81
CA ARG A 509 13.53 -1.12 -9.93
C ARG A 509 15.03 -0.90 -10.03
N GLU A 510 15.78 -1.54 -9.15
CA GLU A 510 17.24 -1.56 -9.16
C GLU A 510 17.71 -2.84 -8.46
N LEU A 511 18.75 -3.48 -9.01
CA LEU A 511 19.46 -4.54 -8.30
C LEU A 511 20.37 -3.88 -7.27
N ASN A 512 20.37 -4.39 -6.03
CA ASN A 512 21.12 -3.86 -4.88
C ASN A 512 20.42 -2.73 -4.13
N GLN A 513 19.16 -2.95 -3.78
CA GLN A 513 18.42 -2.05 -2.89
C GLN A 513 19.07 -1.99 -1.48
N PRO A 514 19.01 -0.84 -0.77
CA PRO A 514 19.49 -0.74 0.60
C PRO A 514 18.56 -1.49 1.57
N ALA A 515 19.10 -2.40 2.38
CA ALA A 515 18.32 -3.13 3.38
C ALA A 515 17.85 -2.21 4.52
N GLU A 516 18.61 -1.16 4.82
CA GLU A 516 18.32 -0.17 5.84
C GLU A 516 17.06 0.65 5.47
N TYR A 517 16.87 0.94 4.18
CA TYR A 517 15.64 1.55 3.68
C TYR A 517 14.42 0.66 3.95
N VAL A 518 14.52 -0.65 3.71
CA VAL A 518 13.43 -1.61 3.95
C VAL A 518 13.03 -1.59 5.42
N ARG A 519 14.02 -1.64 6.33
CA ARG A 519 13.74 -1.52 7.77
C ARG A 519 13.02 -0.22 8.10
N ASN A 520 13.47 0.90 7.54
CA ASN A 520 12.92 2.22 7.81
C ASN A 520 11.47 2.37 7.34
N VAL A 521 11.18 2.02 6.08
CA VAL A 521 9.85 2.25 5.49
C VAL A 521 8.78 1.34 6.09
N TYR A 522 9.10 0.08 6.40
CA TYR A 522 8.15 -0.83 7.06
C TYR A 522 7.89 -0.39 8.50
N TRP A 523 8.91 0.10 9.21
CA TRP A 523 8.72 0.67 10.54
C TRP A 523 7.85 1.92 10.49
N LEU A 524 8.12 2.84 9.56
CA LEU A 524 7.34 4.07 9.37
C LEU A 524 5.86 3.75 9.09
N ALA A 525 5.60 2.86 8.13
CA ALA A 525 4.25 2.44 7.78
C ALA A 525 3.49 1.84 8.97
N THR A 526 4.17 1.03 9.79
CA THR A 526 3.57 0.37 10.97
C THR A 526 3.22 1.36 12.07
N ILE A 527 4.12 2.30 12.41
CA ILE A 527 3.82 3.33 13.43
C ILE A 527 2.74 4.32 12.97
N GLN A 528 2.51 4.43 11.65
CA GLN A 528 1.47 5.25 11.06
C GLN A 528 0.15 4.52 10.82
N GLY A 529 0.05 3.22 11.09
CA GLY A 529 -1.23 2.52 11.00
C GLY A 529 -1.16 1.05 10.59
N MET A 530 -0.20 0.65 9.78
CA MET A 530 -0.24 -0.64 9.08
C MET A 530 -0.19 -1.86 10.04
N ASP A 531 -1.26 -2.66 10.06
CA ASP A 531 -1.41 -3.87 10.88
C ASP A 531 -1.00 -5.15 10.15
N ALA A 532 -1.29 -5.20 8.85
CA ALA A 532 -0.97 -6.33 7.99
C ALA A 532 -0.49 -5.81 6.63
N ASN A 533 0.46 -6.53 6.02
CA ASN A 533 0.98 -6.14 4.72
C ASN A 533 1.31 -7.32 3.80
N LEU A 534 1.10 -7.14 2.49
CA LEU A 534 1.59 -8.04 1.45
C LEU A 534 2.59 -7.30 0.57
N ALA A 535 3.88 -7.60 0.67
CA ALA A 535 4.89 -6.96 -0.16
C ALA A 535 4.73 -7.37 -1.63
N TRP A 536 4.77 -6.41 -2.55
CA TRP A 536 4.89 -6.70 -3.98
C TRP A 536 6.36 -7.06 -4.31
N TRP A 537 6.70 -8.31 -4.60
CA TRP A 537 5.88 -9.53 -4.69
C TRP A 537 6.82 -10.75 -4.72
N TRP A 538 6.28 -11.96 -4.49
CA TRP A 538 7.06 -13.19 -4.50
C TRP A 538 6.58 -14.17 -5.57
N ALA A 539 7.37 -14.35 -6.61
CA ALA A 539 7.06 -15.23 -7.73
C ALA A 539 8.11 -16.34 -7.90
N ARG A 540 8.94 -16.63 -6.88
CA ARG A 540 9.85 -17.78 -6.91
C ARG A 540 9.15 -19.03 -6.39
N ASP A 541 9.22 -20.10 -7.16
CA ASP A 541 8.85 -21.44 -6.73
C ASP A 541 9.98 -22.08 -5.91
N PRO A 542 9.69 -23.11 -5.09
CA PRO A 542 10.70 -23.72 -4.23
C PRO A 542 11.92 -24.23 -4.99
N ASP A 543 11.80 -24.65 -6.26
CA ASP A 543 12.92 -25.11 -7.09
C ASP A 543 13.82 -23.99 -7.61
N GLY A 544 13.37 -22.73 -7.52
CA GLY A 544 14.05 -21.54 -7.99
C GLY A 544 13.53 -20.98 -9.30
N SER A 545 12.62 -21.66 -10.01
CA SER A 545 11.99 -21.04 -11.18
C SER A 545 11.05 -19.89 -10.77
N PRO A 546 10.77 -18.95 -11.69
CA PRO A 546 9.58 -18.12 -11.60
C PRO A 546 8.30 -18.99 -11.62
N GLU A 547 7.23 -18.52 -10.99
CA GLU A 547 5.90 -19.15 -11.06
C GLU A 547 5.37 -19.24 -12.49
N ASP A 548 4.52 -20.24 -12.75
CA ASP A 548 4.07 -20.68 -14.08
C ASP A 548 3.58 -19.55 -15.01
N ARG A 549 2.91 -18.50 -14.50
CA ARG A 549 2.45 -17.39 -15.37
C ARG A 549 3.59 -16.54 -15.91
N MET A 550 4.75 -16.59 -15.25
CA MET A 550 5.99 -15.93 -15.66
C MET A 550 6.86 -16.82 -16.55
N GLU A 551 6.48 -18.08 -16.77
CA GLU A 551 7.12 -18.97 -17.73
C GLU A 551 6.55 -18.77 -19.15
N GLY A 552 7.42 -18.58 -20.15
CA GLY A 552 7.01 -18.47 -21.56
C GLY A 552 6.60 -17.06 -22.02
N GLU A 553 5.54 -16.96 -22.83
CA GLU A 553 5.05 -15.68 -23.34
C GLU A 553 4.26 -14.94 -22.23
N LEU A 554 4.83 -13.84 -21.72
CA LEU A 554 4.24 -13.01 -20.63
C LEU A 554 2.98 -12.25 -21.07
N ASN A 555 1.90 -12.98 -21.33
CA ASN A 555 0.62 -12.47 -21.81
C ASN A 555 -0.32 -12.16 -20.63
N PHE A 556 -0.03 -11.07 -19.92
CA PHE A 556 -0.88 -10.58 -18.83
C PHE A 556 -1.91 -9.58 -19.33
N PHE A 557 -3.13 -9.64 -18.77
CA PHE A 557 -4.09 -8.54 -18.89
C PHE A 557 -3.62 -7.32 -18.11
N ASP A 558 -3.05 -7.55 -16.93
CA ASP A 558 -2.38 -6.51 -16.16
C ASP A 558 -1.01 -6.18 -16.78
N PRO A 559 -0.83 -4.99 -17.37
CA PRO A 559 0.43 -4.60 -17.99
C PRO A 559 1.58 -4.39 -16.99
N ALA A 560 1.29 -4.35 -15.68
CA ALA A 560 2.29 -4.17 -14.63
C ALA A 560 3.03 -5.47 -14.29
N LEU A 561 2.33 -6.62 -14.21
CA LEU A 561 2.96 -7.93 -13.94
C LEU A 561 4.00 -8.32 -15.00
N ALA A 562 3.67 -8.06 -16.27
CA ALA A 562 4.54 -8.34 -17.42
C ALA A 562 5.85 -7.53 -17.34
N GLY A 563 6.90 -8.13 -16.77
CA GLY A 563 8.23 -7.52 -16.68
C GLY A 563 8.62 -6.95 -15.30
N SER A 564 7.80 -7.17 -14.27
CA SER A 564 8.07 -6.74 -12.89
C SER A 564 8.90 -7.74 -12.06
N TYR A 565 9.29 -8.89 -12.63
CA TYR A 565 10.02 -9.93 -11.90
C TYR A 565 11.51 -9.62 -11.71
N ALA A 566 12.21 -9.32 -12.79
CA ALA A 566 13.64 -9.08 -12.72
C ALA A 566 13.95 -7.90 -11.79
N GLY A 567 15.08 -7.85 -11.10
CA GLY A 567 15.44 -6.73 -10.20
C GLY A 567 14.44 -6.43 -9.08
N SER A 568 13.54 -7.37 -8.74
CA SER A 568 12.60 -7.28 -7.62
C SER A 568 13.11 -8.06 -6.41
N ALA A 569 12.28 -8.22 -5.38
CA ALA A 569 12.55 -9.05 -4.20
C ALA A 569 12.98 -10.49 -4.55
N ASN A 570 12.49 -11.02 -5.68
CA ASN A 570 12.75 -12.38 -6.18
C ASN A 570 14.22 -12.67 -6.51
N GLN A 571 15.04 -11.63 -6.65
CA GLN A 571 16.47 -11.70 -7.00
C GLN A 571 17.36 -11.03 -5.93
N GLN A 572 16.82 -10.76 -4.74
CA GLN A 572 17.48 -9.92 -3.72
C GLN A 572 17.37 -10.53 -2.31
N PRO A 573 18.27 -11.46 -1.93
CA PRO A 573 18.19 -12.17 -0.64
C PRO A 573 18.21 -11.23 0.57
N HIS A 574 19.08 -10.23 0.52
CA HIS A 574 19.23 -9.22 1.57
C HIS A 574 17.95 -8.40 1.81
N ILE A 575 17.09 -8.23 0.81
CA ILE A 575 15.85 -7.45 0.89
C ILE A 575 14.73 -8.27 1.54
N VAL A 576 14.53 -9.50 1.11
CA VAL A 576 13.47 -10.37 1.65
C VAL A 576 13.78 -10.81 3.08
N ASN A 577 15.06 -11.03 3.41
CA ASN A 577 15.47 -11.18 4.79
C ASN A 577 15.21 -9.89 5.59
N ALA A 578 15.53 -8.70 5.06
CA ALA A 578 15.29 -7.44 5.78
C ALA A 578 13.81 -7.23 6.13
N VAL A 579 12.88 -7.60 5.25
CA VAL A 579 11.42 -7.61 5.56
C VAL A 579 11.14 -8.51 6.76
N THR A 580 11.65 -9.74 6.77
CA THR A 580 11.44 -10.64 7.92
C THR A 580 12.03 -10.09 9.21
N GLN A 581 13.25 -9.56 9.15
CA GLN A 581 13.94 -9.01 10.33
C GLN A 581 13.20 -7.81 10.92
N VAL A 582 12.72 -6.87 10.10
CA VAL A 582 11.96 -5.71 10.61
C VAL A 582 10.64 -6.13 11.24
N MET A 583 9.94 -7.12 10.66
CA MET A 583 8.70 -7.64 11.23
C MET A 583 8.93 -8.38 12.55
N TYR A 584 10.05 -9.10 12.68
CA TYR A 584 10.46 -9.69 13.97
C TYR A 584 10.74 -8.64 15.03
N ASP A 585 11.39 -7.54 14.68
CA ASP A 585 11.61 -6.43 15.60
C ASP A 585 10.28 -5.77 16.01
N LEU A 586 9.44 -5.39 15.04
CA LEU A 586 8.12 -4.80 15.30
C LEU A 586 7.26 -5.68 16.20
N ASN A 587 7.25 -7.00 15.97
CA ASN A 587 6.48 -7.96 16.77
C ASN A 587 7.05 -8.18 18.16
N SER A 588 8.38 -8.09 18.32
CA SER A 588 9.02 -8.18 19.63
C SER A 588 8.68 -6.97 20.52
N PHE A 589 8.41 -5.81 19.92
CA PHE A 589 8.10 -4.54 20.59
C PHE A 589 6.67 -4.06 20.31
N SER A 590 5.75 -4.99 20.05
CA SER A 590 4.44 -4.64 19.50
C SER A 590 3.58 -3.80 20.44
N GLU A 591 3.70 -4.00 21.75
CA GLU A 591 3.02 -3.19 22.77
C GLU A 591 3.53 -1.74 22.77
N GLU A 592 4.85 -1.55 22.64
CA GLU A 592 5.48 -0.23 22.53
C GLU A 592 5.13 0.47 21.21
N VAL A 593 5.14 -0.27 20.09
CA VAL A 593 4.72 0.23 18.77
C VAL A 593 3.25 0.67 18.80
N MET A 594 2.36 -0.13 19.38
CA MET A 594 0.95 0.23 19.52
C MET A 594 0.73 1.45 20.42
N ALA A 595 1.53 1.61 21.48
CA ALA A 595 1.47 2.81 22.33
C ALA A 595 1.83 4.08 21.53
N ILE A 596 2.85 3.99 20.67
CA ILE A 596 3.26 5.09 19.79
C ILE A 596 2.19 5.38 18.71
N ARG A 597 1.65 4.34 18.05
CA ARG A 597 0.61 4.49 17.02
C ARG A 597 -0.65 5.20 17.56
N ARG A 598 -1.05 4.85 18.78
CA ARG A 598 -2.21 5.42 19.49
C ARG A 598 -1.94 6.79 20.09
N GLN A 599 -0.77 7.40 19.85
CA GLN A 599 -0.50 8.78 20.25
C GLN A 599 -1.58 9.71 19.67
N ARG A 600 -2.10 10.60 20.52
CA ARG A 600 -3.09 11.62 20.15
C ARG A 600 -2.56 12.52 19.03
N ARG A 601 -3.45 12.93 18.11
CA ARG A 601 -3.17 13.80 16.96
C ARG A 601 -3.64 15.23 17.25
N PRO A 602 -2.82 16.09 17.89
CA PRO A 602 -3.27 17.40 18.39
C PRO A 602 -3.63 18.38 17.27
N ILE A 603 -3.04 18.24 16.08
CA ILE A 603 -3.32 19.08 14.92
C ILE A 603 -4.07 18.26 13.88
N ARG A 604 -5.19 18.82 13.39
CA ARG A 604 -5.90 18.32 12.22
C ARG A 604 -5.77 19.30 11.07
N LEU A 605 -5.19 18.88 9.95
CA LEU A 605 -5.23 19.64 8.70
C LEU A 605 -6.61 19.51 8.08
N PHE A 606 -7.28 20.63 7.81
CA PHE A 606 -8.57 20.60 7.14
C PHE A 606 -8.38 20.18 5.68
N TYR A 607 -9.02 19.10 5.29
CA TYR A 607 -9.03 18.59 3.93
C TYR A 607 -10.43 18.77 3.33
N SER A 608 -10.46 19.36 2.13
CA SER A 608 -11.66 19.49 1.33
C SER A 608 -11.46 18.85 -0.04
N GLU A 609 -12.24 17.81 -0.32
CA GLU A 609 -12.32 17.23 -1.67
C GLU A 609 -12.81 18.29 -2.68
N THR A 610 -13.60 19.26 -2.22
CA THR A 610 -14.06 20.40 -3.06
C THR A 610 -12.89 21.22 -3.58
N SER A 611 -11.95 21.59 -2.72
CA SER A 611 -10.70 22.24 -3.13
C SER A 611 -9.81 21.32 -3.97
N ALA A 612 -9.74 20.03 -3.64
CA ALA A 612 -8.92 19.06 -4.39
C ALA A 612 -9.39 18.88 -5.85
N ILE A 613 -10.70 18.86 -6.08
CA ILE A 613 -11.30 18.77 -7.42
C ILE A 613 -11.06 20.05 -8.22
N ASN A 614 -11.27 21.22 -7.60
CA ASN A 614 -11.24 22.50 -8.28
C ASN A 614 -9.82 23.01 -8.58
N LYS A 615 -8.92 22.94 -7.60
CA LYS A 615 -7.56 23.49 -7.73
C LYS A 615 -6.65 22.53 -8.48
N HIS A 616 -5.65 23.04 -9.19
CA HIS A 616 -4.65 22.20 -9.86
C HIS A 616 -3.62 21.56 -8.94
N ARG A 617 -3.38 22.15 -7.76
CA ARG A 617 -2.24 21.85 -6.88
C ARG A 617 -2.59 21.73 -5.39
N HIS A 618 -3.85 21.50 -5.04
CA HIS A 618 -4.30 21.51 -3.64
C HIS A 618 -3.48 20.58 -2.73
N MET A 619 -3.23 19.33 -3.14
CA MET A 619 -2.51 18.38 -2.29
C MET A 619 -1.03 18.73 -2.19
N THR A 620 -0.42 19.18 -3.29
CA THR A 620 0.98 19.67 -3.27
C THR A 620 1.12 20.88 -2.35
N GLU A 621 0.14 21.79 -2.34
CA GLU A 621 0.14 22.96 -1.46
C GLU A 621 -0.08 22.55 -0.01
N LEU A 622 -1.03 21.65 0.27
CA LEU A 622 -1.29 21.12 1.61
C LEU A 622 -0.09 20.34 2.17
N PHE A 623 0.66 19.65 1.31
CA PHE A 623 1.86 18.93 1.72
C PHE A 623 2.95 19.85 2.30
N GLU A 624 3.06 21.10 1.84
CA GLU A 624 4.07 22.05 2.35
C GLU A 624 3.98 22.23 3.87
N ILE A 625 2.76 22.39 4.41
CA ILE A 625 2.58 22.56 5.85
C ILE A 625 2.59 21.21 6.59
N TYR A 626 2.12 20.14 5.97
CA TYR A 626 2.22 18.78 6.51
C TYR A 626 3.68 18.38 6.75
N GLU A 627 4.54 18.55 5.74
CA GLU A 627 5.98 18.28 5.79
C GLU A 627 6.65 19.01 6.95
N GLN A 628 6.31 20.28 7.15
CA GLN A 628 6.89 21.12 8.19
C GLN A 628 6.56 20.68 9.60
N LEU A 629 5.35 20.14 9.81
CA LEU A 629 4.88 19.69 11.12
C LEU A 629 5.25 18.23 11.40
N PHE A 630 5.56 17.43 10.37
CA PHE A 630 5.83 15.99 10.48
C PHE A 630 7.03 15.63 11.36
N PHE A 631 7.91 16.60 11.62
CA PHE A 631 9.16 16.43 12.38
C PHE A 631 9.11 17.04 13.80
N GLU A 632 7.92 17.31 14.33
CA GLU A 632 7.73 18.01 15.61
C GLU A 632 7.33 17.11 16.80
N GLY A 633 7.41 15.79 16.65
CA GLY A 633 7.31 14.84 17.77
C GLY A 633 5.92 14.28 18.07
N PHE A 634 4.95 14.50 17.18
CA PHE A 634 3.57 14.02 17.33
C PHE A 634 2.97 13.58 15.98
N PRO A 635 1.93 12.73 15.96
CA PRO A 635 1.16 12.43 14.76
C PRO A 635 0.35 13.62 14.29
N LEU A 636 0.34 13.81 12.97
CA LEU A 636 -0.61 14.68 12.30
C LEU A 636 -1.89 13.91 12.02
N GLY A 637 -2.99 14.64 11.93
CA GLY A 637 -4.25 14.11 11.44
C GLY A 637 -4.90 15.08 10.48
N PHE A 638 -6.08 14.70 10.02
CA PHE A 638 -6.93 15.49 9.15
C PHE A 638 -8.31 15.70 9.77
N ALA A 639 -8.95 16.79 9.35
CA ALA A 639 -10.34 17.08 9.62
C ALA A 639 -11.07 17.29 8.29
N THR A 640 -12.29 16.77 8.22
CA THR A 640 -13.25 16.95 7.13
C THR A 640 -14.59 17.30 7.76
N GLU A 641 -15.59 17.64 6.95
CA GLU A 641 -16.97 17.78 7.44
C GLU A 641 -17.39 16.57 8.32
N LYS A 642 -17.15 15.35 7.84
CA LYS A 642 -17.60 14.14 8.53
C LYS A 642 -16.81 13.89 9.81
N ILE A 643 -15.49 14.07 9.80
CA ILE A 643 -14.66 13.89 11.00
C ILE A 643 -15.12 14.86 12.09
N ILE A 644 -15.34 16.13 11.74
CA ILE A 644 -15.81 17.15 12.67
C ILE A 644 -17.17 16.77 13.27
N GLN A 645 -18.09 16.26 12.45
CA GLN A 645 -19.45 15.94 12.88
C GLN A 645 -19.56 14.62 13.67
N LYS A 646 -18.70 13.63 13.38
CA LYS A 646 -18.85 12.25 13.89
C LYS A 646 -17.89 11.89 15.02
N GLN A 647 -16.74 12.54 15.12
CA GLN A 647 -15.71 12.20 16.10
C GLN A 647 -15.72 13.17 17.27
N ASP A 648 -15.24 12.71 18.43
CA ASP A 648 -15.07 13.56 19.59
C ASP A 648 -13.96 14.57 19.33
N ALA A 649 -14.34 15.86 19.27
CA ALA A 649 -13.45 17.00 19.09
C ALA A 649 -12.38 17.09 20.18
N SER A 650 -12.62 16.46 21.35
CA SER A 650 -11.63 16.38 22.41
C SER A 650 -10.38 15.60 22.00
N ASN A 651 -10.36 14.89 20.86
CA ASN A 651 -9.19 14.15 20.36
C ASN A 651 -8.13 15.00 19.65
N TRP A 652 -8.40 16.27 19.42
CA TRP A 652 -7.44 17.23 18.87
C TRP A 652 -7.61 18.60 19.54
N ASP A 653 -6.69 19.51 19.26
CA ASP A 653 -6.67 20.84 19.87
C ASP A 653 -7.00 21.92 18.85
N ALA A 654 -6.51 21.78 17.60
CA ALA A 654 -6.71 22.76 16.56
C ALA A 654 -6.96 22.13 15.18
N ILE A 655 -7.81 22.79 14.40
CA ILE A 655 -7.97 22.55 12.97
C ILE A 655 -7.23 23.66 12.20
N VAL A 656 -6.39 23.27 11.25
CA VAL A 656 -5.61 24.19 10.41
C VAL A 656 -6.17 24.15 8.99
N VAL A 657 -6.70 25.29 8.53
CA VAL A 657 -7.14 25.51 7.15
C VAL A 657 -6.01 26.21 6.41
N TYR A 658 -5.40 25.51 5.46
CA TYR A 658 -4.25 26.00 4.70
C TYR A 658 -4.51 25.87 3.20
N LYS A 659 -4.44 26.97 2.45
CA LYS A 659 -4.64 27.05 0.99
C LYS A 659 -5.86 26.24 0.52
N THR A 660 -7.02 26.50 1.13
CA THR A 660 -8.27 25.76 0.91
C THR A 660 -9.41 26.72 0.58
N GLU A 661 -9.44 27.21 -0.66
CA GLU A 661 -10.29 28.30 -1.12
C GLU A 661 -11.73 27.85 -1.40
N PHE A 662 -11.91 26.62 -1.90
CA PHE A 662 -13.21 26.10 -2.33
C PHE A 662 -13.76 25.09 -1.31
N VAL A 663 -14.93 25.38 -0.75
CA VAL A 663 -15.65 24.49 0.17
C VAL A 663 -17.14 24.60 -0.05
N THR A 664 -17.87 23.49 0.10
CA THR A 664 -19.33 23.49 0.15
C THR A 664 -19.86 24.26 1.35
N ASP A 665 -21.15 24.63 1.32
CA ASP A 665 -21.84 25.22 2.46
C ASP A 665 -21.80 24.32 3.70
N SER A 666 -21.85 22.99 3.52
CA SER A 666 -21.81 22.03 4.62
C SER A 666 -20.42 21.91 5.24
N GLU A 667 -19.36 21.90 4.43
CA GLU A 667 -17.96 21.96 4.89
C GLU A 667 -17.70 23.23 5.71
N PHE A 668 -18.18 24.39 5.21
CA PHE A 668 -18.07 25.67 5.92
C PHE A 668 -18.85 25.65 7.25
N ALA A 669 -20.10 25.17 7.23
CA ALA A 669 -20.93 25.07 8.42
C ALA A 669 -20.36 24.11 9.48
N ALA A 670 -19.67 23.04 9.08
CA ALA A 670 -19.01 22.14 10.00
C ALA A 670 -17.88 22.83 10.78
N LEU A 671 -17.05 23.63 10.11
CA LEU A 671 -16.02 24.44 10.76
C LEU A 671 -16.63 25.48 11.71
N GLN A 672 -17.71 26.15 11.30
CA GLN A 672 -18.42 27.09 12.18
C GLN A 672 -19.00 26.39 13.41
N SER A 673 -19.63 25.23 13.22
CA SER A 673 -20.16 24.42 14.32
C SER A 673 -19.06 24.00 15.30
N TYR A 674 -17.87 23.64 14.80
CA TYR A 674 -16.74 23.31 15.65
C TYR A 674 -16.28 24.52 16.49
N LEU A 675 -16.22 25.73 15.91
CA LEU A 675 -15.97 26.97 16.65
C LEU A 675 -17.07 27.27 17.68
N ASP A 676 -18.33 27.14 17.30
CA ASP A 676 -19.48 27.36 18.19
C ASP A 676 -19.48 26.43 19.42
N ASN A 677 -18.84 25.26 19.29
CA ASN A 677 -18.69 24.27 20.36
C ASN A 677 -17.34 24.38 21.12
N GLY A 678 -16.61 25.48 20.95
CA GLY A 678 -15.38 25.76 21.71
C GLY A 678 -14.09 25.27 21.06
N GLY A 679 -14.15 24.83 19.80
CA GLY A 679 -12.99 24.42 19.03
C GLY A 679 -12.06 25.58 18.64
N THR A 680 -10.84 25.25 18.24
CA THR A 680 -9.87 26.22 17.72
C THR A 680 -9.61 25.99 16.23
N VAL A 681 -9.82 27.02 15.41
CA VAL A 681 -9.52 27.01 13.97
C VAL A 681 -8.47 28.06 13.66
N LEU A 682 -7.42 27.66 12.95
CA LEU A 682 -6.47 28.58 12.33
C LEU A 682 -6.66 28.56 10.81
N MET A 683 -6.83 29.73 10.21
CA MET A 683 -6.88 29.95 8.77
C MET A 683 -5.60 30.66 8.32
N ASP A 684 -4.97 30.13 7.28
CA ASP A 684 -3.77 30.71 6.69
C ASP A 684 -3.96 32.10 6.10
N CYS A 685 -5.18 32.39 5.63
CA CYS A 685 -5.52 33.65 4.99
C CYS A 685 -7.04 33.82 4.87
N HIS A 686 -7.47 35.03 4.49
CA HIS A 686 -8.89 35.31 4.20
C HIS A 686 -9.39 34.71 2.87
N THR A 687 -8.49 34.23 2.00
CA THR A 687 -8.88 33.57 0.75
C THR A 687 -9.26 32.11 0.95
N SER A 688 -8.79 31.46 2.01
CA SER A 688 -9.32 30.16 2.41
C SER A 688 -10.80 30.27 2.77
N LEU A 689 -11.59 29.26 2.36
CA LEU A 689 -13.04 29.16 2.54
C LEU A 689 -13.87 30.25 1.84
N SER A 690 -13.25 31.01 0.92
CA SER A 690 -13.89 32.18 0.30
C SER A 690 -14.80 31.84 -0.87
N MET A 691 -14.76 30.62 -1.41
CA MET A 691 -15.53 30.19 -2.57
C MET A 691 -16.33 28.93 -2.27
N ASN A 692 -17.50 28.81 -2.90
CA ASN A 692 -18.24 27.55 -2.96
C ASN A 692 -17.63 26.58 -3.99
N GLU A 693 -18.21 25.39 -4.11
CA GLU A 693 -17.77 24.35 -5.04
C GLU A 693 -17.82 24.74 -6.53
N TYR A 694 -18.62 25.76 -6.87
CA TYR A 694 -18.80 26.28 -8.23
C TYR A 694 -17.97 27.53 -8.52
N GLY A 695 -17.15 27.96 -7.56
CA GLY A 695 -16.27 29.14 -7.68
C GLY A 695 -17.00 30.47 -7.48
N HIS A 696 -18.20 30.46 -6.89
CA HIS A 696 -18.88 31.68 -6.47
C HIS A 696 -18.33 32.13 -5.13
N GLU A 697 -18.09 33.44 -4.98
CA GLU A 697 -17.64 34.02 -3.71
C GLU A 697 -18.73 33.85 -2.64
N ARG A 698 -18.29 33.51 -1.43
CA ARG A 698 -19.10 33.46 -0.22
C ARG A 698 -19.08 34.83 0.45
N ASP A 699 -20.23 35.33 0.87
CA ASP A 699 -20.33 36.55 1.71
C ASP A 699 -20.06 36.28 3.19
N GLU A 700 -20.43 35.09 3.66
CA GLU A 700 -20.21 34.64 5.03
C GLU A 700 -18.72 34.45 5.37
N ARG A 701 -18.37 34.67 6.64
CA ARG A 701 -17.03 34.44 7.20
C ARG A 701 -17.19 33.68 8.50
N LEU A 702 -16.22 32.83 8.83
CA LEU A 702 -16.21 32.17 10.13
C LEU A 702 -16.19 33.23 11.23
N ALA A 703 -16.92 32.96 12.31
CA ALA A 703 -16.93 33.75 13.53
C ALA A 703 -16.42 32.87 14.68
N ASP A 704 -15.81 33.48 15.69
CA ASP A 704 -15.23 32.75 16.83
C ASP A 704 -16.25 31.84 17.56
N GLY A 705 -17.53 32.22 17.60
CA GLY A 705 -18.53 31.49 18.36
C GLY A 705 -18.16 31.44 19.85
N ASN A 706 -18.08 30.24 20.43
CA ASN A 706 -17.52 30.01 21.77
C ASN A 706 -16.05 29.54 21.75
N GLY A 707 -15.46 29.44 20.56
CA GLY A 707 -14.14 28.89 20.31
C GLY A 707 -13.09 29.97 20.10
N THR A 708 -12.09 29.64 19.29
CA THR A 708 -10.99 30.55 18.94
C THR A 708 -10.73 30.47 17.44
N LEU A 709 -10.94 31.58 16.73
CA LEU A 709 -10.59 31.72 15.32
C LEU A 709 -9.34 32.58 15.18
N VAL A 710 -8.29 32.02 14.58
CA VAL A 710 -7.07 32.75 14.22
C VAL A 710 -7.00 32.86 12.71
N VAL A 711 -7.12 34.06 12.15
CA VAL A 711 -6.92 34.31 10.72
C VAL A 711 -5.59 35.04 10.53
N MET A 712 -4.68 34.42 9.78
CA MET A 712 -3.37 34.97 9.49
C MET A 712 -3.39 35.93 8.29
N ASP A 713 -2.36 36.78 8.21
CA ASP A 713 -2.13 37.64 7.06
C ASP A 713 -1.64 36.82 5.86
N ASN A 714 -2.07 37.19 4.64
CA ASN A 714 -1.77 36.47 3.39
C ASN A 714 -0.28 36.33 3.02
N ASN A 715 0.66 36.89 3.80
CA ASN A 715 2.08 37.01 3.46
C ASN A 715 3.01 36.29 4.44
N LEU A 716 2.51 35.49 5.38
CA LEU A 716 3.39 34.74 6.27
C LEU A 716 4.19 33.69 5.51
N SER A 717 5.46 33.55 5.88
CA SER A 717 6.28 32.44 5.45
C SER A 717 5.76 31.12 6.04
N LEU A 718 6.22 30.01 5.46
CA LEU A 718 5.88 28.68 5.92
C LEU A 718 6.35 28.42 7.38
N GLU A 719 7.53 28.94 7.75
CA GLU A 719 8.06 28.85 9.12
C GLU A 719 7.25 29.68 10.11
N GLU A 720 6.80 30.88 9.72
CA GLU A 720 5.92 31.71 10.57
C GLU A 720 4.56 31.04 10.75
N THR A 721 3.99 30.47 9.69
CA THR A 721 2.74 29.70 9.72
C THR A 721 2.86 28.50 10.68
N LYS A 722 3.93 27.72 10.55
CA LYS A 722 4.24 26.62 11.47
C LYS A 722 4.35 27.11 12.92
N ALA A 723 5.04 28.22 13.17
CA ALA A 723 5.21 28.76 14.52
C ALA A 723 3.87 29.16 15.15
N GLU A 724 2.95 29.77 14.40
CA GLU A 724 1.60 30.07 14.90
C GLU A 724 0.80 28.80 15.20
N ILE A 725 0.88 27.79 14.34
CA ILE A 725 0.22 26.49 14.58
C ILE A 725 0.73 25.83 15.87
N LEU A 726 2.05 25.80 16.08
CA LEU A 726 2.65 25.19 17.28
C LEU A 726 2.30 25.95 18.57
N LYS A 727 2.05 27.26 18.51
CA LYS A 727 1.56 28.02 19.67
C LYS A 727 0.16 27.58 20.11
N LEU A 728 -0.72 27.26 19.17
CA LEU A 728 -2.09 26.82 19.48
C LEU A 728 -2.13 25.48 20.21
N VAL A 729 -1.14 24.62 19.95
CA VAL A 729 -1.05 23.29 20.54
C VAL A 729 0.06 23.16 21.58
N ALA A 730 0.58 24.28 22.10
CA ALA A 730 1.72 24.30 23.02
C ALA A 730 1.55 23.41 24.26
N GLY A 731 0.31 23.23 24.73
CA GLY A 731 -0.03 22.35 25.86
C GLY A 731 0.04 20.84 25.55
N SER A 732 0.01 20.47 24.27
CA SER A 732 0.08 19.08 23.79
C SER A 732 1.40 18.73 23.12
N LEU A 733 2.32 19.69 23.04
CA LEU A 733 3.68 19.41 22.56
C LEU A 733 4.40 18.44 23.52
N PRO A 734 5.27 17.57 22.99
CA PRO A 734 6.06 16.68 23.81
C PRO A 734 6.82 17.35 24.96
N GLU A 735 6.95 16.64 26.08
CA GLU A 735 7.81 17.04 27.21
C GLU A 735 9.32 16.94 26.88
N LEU A 736 9.65 16.15 25.86
CA LEU A 736 10.98 16.01 25.29
C LEU A 736 11.16 16.91 24.07
N ARG A 737 12.38 17.36 23.84
CA ARG A 737 12.82 18.02 22.61
C ARG A 737 13.89 17.19 21.95
N LEU A 738 13.72 16.92 20.66
CA LEU A 738 14.73 16.35 19.79
C LEU A 738 15.29 17.44 18.89
N SER A 739 16.56 17.80 19.07
CA SER A 739 17.27 18.66 18.12
C SER A 739 18.03 17.83 17.11
N GLU A 740 17.98 18.23 15.85
CA GLU A 740 18.63 17.57 14.71
C GLU A 740 19.68 18.50 14.08
N ASP A 741 20.90 17.98 13.87
CA ASP A 741 21.90 18.54 12.97
C ASP A 741 22.31 17.48 11.94
N ASN A 742 21.83 17.64 10.72
CA ASN A 742 22.13 16.76 9.58
C ASN A 742 22.96 17.48 8.49
N GLY A 743 23.47 18.67 8.78
CA GLY A 743 24.20 19.51 7.82
C GLY A 743 23.34 20.18 6.73
N SER A 744 22.00 20.14 6.84
CA SER A 744 21.07 20.78 5.89
C SER A 744 20.06 21.70 6.61
N GLN A 745 19.31 22.49 5.83
CA GLN A 745 18.22 23.33 6.36
C GLN A 745 16.92 22.56 6.57
N SER A 746 16.81 21.35 6.01
CA SER A 746 15.62 20.50 6.11
C SER A 746 15.80 19.47 7.21
N LYS A 747 14.74 19.24 8.00
CA LYS A 747 14.72 18.12 8.94
C LYS A 747 14.62 16.80 8.17
N GLY A 748 15.22 15.76 8.73
CA GLY A 748 15.22 14.40 8.19
C GLY A 748 14.78 13.36 9.20
N CYS A 749 14.73 13.70 10.50
CA CYS A 749 14.36 12.76 11.56
C CYS A 749 12.93 12.97 12.01
N THR A 750 12.02 12.11 11.57
CA THR A 750 10.67 12.04 12.15
C THR A 750 10.72 11.28 13.46
N TRP A 751 9.97 11.73 14.46
CA TRP A 751 9.99 11.14 15.78
C TRP A 751 8.62 11.21 16.45
N ARG A 752 8.38 10.25 17.34
CA ARG A 752 7.15 10.11 18.13
C ARG A 752 7.50 9.76 19.56
N VAL A 753 6.67 10.21 20.49
CA VAL A 753 6.97 10.08 21.91
C VAL A 753 5.72 9.92 22.74
N VAL A 754 5.73 8.92 23.62
CA VAL A 754 4.65 8.64 24.56
C VAL A 754 5.20 8.33 25.93
N ARG A 755 4.41 8.55 26.98
CA ARG A 755 4.82 8.17 28.33
C ARG A 755 4.98 6.65 28.40
N ASN A 756 6.07 6.19 29.00
CA ASN A 756 6.29 4.78 29.25
C ASN A 756 5.54 4.39 30.54
N PRO A 757 4.69 3.34 30.55
CA PRO A 757 4.03 2.85 31.76
C PRO A 757 4.99 2.49 32.90
N LYS A 758 6.26 2.19 32.59
CA LYS A 758 7.32 1.89 33.56
C LYS A 758 7.98 3.15 34.16
N GLY A 759 7.62 4.33 33.69
CA GLY A 759 8.28 5.61 34.01
C GLY A 759 9.14 6.11 32.84
N GLY A 760 9.28 7.43 32.72
CA GLY A 760 9.95 8.05 31.57
C GLY A 760 9.10 8.04 30.29
N PHE A 761 9.77 7.94 29.13
CA PHE A 761 9.15 8.02 27.81
C PHE A 761 9.66 6.92 26.88
N LEU A 762 8.77 6.46 26.00
CA LEU A 762 9.14 5.75 24.78
C LEU A 762 9.33 6.79 23.68
N LEU A 763 10.47 6.79 23.02
CA LEU A 763 10.81 7.68 21.92
C LEU A 763 11.18 6.84 20.70
N ASN A 764 10.46 6.99 19.60
CA ASN A 764 10.85 6.40 18.32
C ASN A 764 11.36 7.49 17.38
N VAL A 765 12.49 7.22 16.72
CA VAL A 765 13.11 8.14 15.77
C VAL A 765 13.46 7.38 14.49
N LEU A 766 13.06 7.92 13.34
CA LEU A 766 13.42 7.43 12.02
C LEU A 766 14.10 8.54 11.23
N ASN A 767 15.30 8.29 10.74
CA ASN A 767 15.96 9.21 9.82
C ASN A 767 15.54 8.87 8.38
N ILE A 768 14.59 9.63 7.86
CA ILE A 768 14.15 9.58 6.45
C ILE A 768 14.95 10.55 5.57
N GLY A 769 15.82 11.37 6.16
CA GLY A 769 16.77 12.23 5.48
C GLY A 769 17.90 11.45 4.81
N LYS A 770 18.51 12.03 3.77
CA LYS A 770 19.61 11.40 3.04
C LYS A 770 21.00 11.54 3.68
N HIS A 771 21.07 12.19 4.85
CA HIS A 771 22.30 12.43 5.60
C HIS A 771 22.21 11.80 6.99
N ALA A 772 23.35 11.42 7.57
CA ALA A 772 23.38 11.07 8.98
C ALA A 772 23.02 12.31 9.82
N ALA A 773 22.30 12.09 10.91
CA ALA A 773 21.79 13.14 11.77
C ALA A 773 22.39 13.01 13.17
N LYS A 774 23.00 14.09 13.66
CA LYS A 774 23.37 14.22 15.07
C LYS A 774 22.15 14.67 15.84
N LEU A 775 21.75 13.85 16.81
CA LEU A 775 20.55 14.02 17.59
C LEU A 775 20.90 14.34 19.02
N ASN A 776 20.14 15.24 19.63
CA ASN A 776 20.25 15.53 21.05
C ASN A 776 18.85 15.60 21.68
N VAL A 777 18.64 14.76 22.70
CA VAL A 777 17.37 14.63 23.43
C VAL A 777 17.48 15.37 24.75
N THR A 778 16.56 16.31 24.98
CA THR A 778 16.50 17.12 26.21
C THR A 778 15.07 17.21 26.72
N TRP A 779 14.94 17.49 28.01
CA TRP A 779 13.68 17.91 28.61
C TRP A 779 13.34 19.35 28.20
N ASN A 780 12.05 19.71 28.25
CA ASN A 780 11.60 21.08 27.92
C ASN A 780 12.24 22.19 28.77
N ASP A 781 12.72 21.88 29.98
CA ASP A 781 13.46 22.79 30.85
C ASP A 781 14.96 22.89 30.52
N GLY A 782 15.41 22.17 29.49
CA GLY A 782 16.80 22.15 29.00
C GLY A 782 17.70 21.12 29.68
N LYS A 783 17.21 20.33 30.64
CA LYS A 783 17.99 19.24 31.23
C LYS A 783 18.25 18.14 30.20
N SER A 784 19.44 17.53 30.26
CA SER A 784 19.77 16.35 29.47
C SER A 784 18.88 15.18 29.87
N ALA A 785 18.42 14.42 28.88
CA ALA A 785 17.76 13.13 29.09
C ALA A 785 18.75 12.00 28.80
N ASN A 786 18.57 10.83 29.41
CA ASN A 786 19.34 9.65 29.06
C ASN A 786 18.51 8.73 28.16
N ALA A 787 19.03 8.36 26.98
CA ALA A 787 18.37 7.44 26.05
C ALA A 787 19.10 6.10 25.97
N THR A 788 18.32 5.01 25.98
CA THR A 788 18.78 3.64 25.80
C THR A 788 18.08 3.03 24.60
N ASP A 789 18.83 2.44 23.67
CA ASP A 789 18.25 1.72 22.53
C ASP A 789 17.60 0.41 22.99
N MET A 790 16.29 0.31 22.88
CA MET A 790 15.54 -0.87 23.31
C MET A 790 15.82 -2.10 22.45
N LEU A 791 16.31 -1.92 21.21
CA LEU A 791 16.61 -3.03 20.29
C LEU A 791 17.94 -3.73 20.62
N THR A 792 18.86 -3.02 21.28
CA THR A 792 20.22 -3.49 21.60
C THR A 792 20.60 -3.37 23.09
N GLU A 793 19.78 -2.70 23.89
CA GLU A 793 20.02 -2.26 25.27
C GLU A 793 21.28 -1.39 25.45
N LYS A 794 21.82 -0.81 24.36
CA LYS A 794 22.96 0.10 24.43
C LYS A 794 22.54 1.46 24.96
N GLU A 795 23.25 1.97 25.96
CA GLU A 795 23.11 3.36 26.39
C GLU A 795 23.70 4.31 25.35
N LEU A 796 22.89 5.26 24.90
CA LEU A 796 23.27 6.28 23.93
C LEU A 796 23.57 7.64 24.59
N GLY A 797 23.16 7.82 25.85
CA GLY A 797 23.23 9.12 26.52
C GLY A 797 22.21 10.10 25.95
N SER A 798 22.50 11.40 26.04
CA SER A 798 21.61 12.44 25.51
C SER A 798 21.93 12.81 24.06
N GLN A 799 23.08 12.39 23.54
CA GLN A 799 23.61 12.76 22.23
C GLN A 799 24.06 11.52 21.46
N PHE A 800 23.51 11.33 20.27
CA PHE A 800 23.83 10.18 19.43
C PHE A 800 23.68 10.53 17.95
N GLU A 801 24.23 9.69 17.09
CA GLU A 801 24.14 9.84 15.64
C GLU A 801 23.24 8.76 15.06
N LEU A 802 22.33 9.14 14.18
CA LEU A 802 21.44 8.23 13.45
C LEU A 802 21.77 8.30 11.95
N PRO A 803 22.31 7.23 11.34
CA PRO A 803 22.56 7.21 9.89
C PRO A 803 21.25 7.38 9.10
N SER A 804 21.38 7.75 7.82
CA SER A 804 20.24 7.77 6.88
C SER A 804 19.57 6.40 6.82
N ASN A 805 18.24 6.37 6.79
CA ASN A 805 17.39 5.18 6.97
C ASN A 805 17.51 4.49 8.34
N GLY A 806 18.21 5.09 9.31
CA GLY A 806 18.31 4.57 10.66
C GLY A 806 16.97 4.58 11.40
N VAL A 807 16.76 3.59 12.27
CA VAL A 807 15.57 3.45 13.13
C VAL A 807 16.05 3.21 14.56
N LEU A 808 15.49 3.98 15.50
CA LEU A 808 15.70 3.80 16.94
C LEU A 808 14.36 3.71 17.65
N LEU A 809 14.24 2.76 18.58
CA LEU A 809 13.21 2.73 19.60
C LEU A 809 13.91 2.88 20.95
N LEU A 810 13.63 3.97 21.65
CA LEU A 810 14.40 4.41 22.81
C LEU A 810 13.53 4.44 24.06
N GLU A 811 14.10 4.00 25.17
CA GLU A 811 13.62 4.35 26.50
C GLU A 811 14.37 5.59 26.97
N VAL A 812 13.62 6.61 27.41
CA VAL A 812 14.17 7.91 27.84
C VAL A 812 13.78 8.20 29.29
N SER A 813 14.77 8.50 30.14
CA SER A 813 14.55 8.77 31.57
C SER A 813 15.55 9.78 32.15
N ASP A 814 15.34 10.16 33.42
CA ASP A 814 16.16 11.14 34.16
C ASP A 814 17.53 10.61 34.62
N GLN A 815 17.71 9.29 34.70
CA GLN A 815 18.94 8.64 35.16
C GLN A 815 19.30 7.47 34.24
N ALA A 816 20.58 7.10 34.17
CA ALA A 816 20.98 5.81 33.62
C ALA A 816 20.20 4.71 34.37
N LEU A 817 19.57 3.80 33.63
CA LEU A 817 18.90 2.64 34.23
C LEU A 817 20.01 1.78 34.84
N GLY A 818 20.19 1.88 36.16
CA GLY A 818 21.21 1.11 36.87
C GLY A 818 20.99 -0.39 36.72
N ASP A 819 22.08 -1.10 36.42
CA ASP A 819 22.19 -2.56 36.21
C ASP A 819 21.39 -3.44 37.20
#